data_AF-A0A949SHY6-F1
#
_entry.id   AF-A0A949SHY6-F1
#
_cell.length_a   1.000
_cell.length_b   1.000
_cell.length_c   1.000
_cell.angle_alpha   90.00
_cell.angle_beta   90.00
_cell.angle_gamma   90.00
#
_symmetry.space_group_name_H-M   'P 1'
#
loop_
_entity.id
_entity.type
_entity.pdbx_description
1 polymer ?
#
loop_
_entity_poly.entity_id
_entity_poly.type
_entity_poly.pdbx_seq_one_letter_code
_entity_poly.pdbx_strand_id
1 'polypeptide(L)'
;MTPPVTHHYTQAGLVQALRAAGVVEGDVVFVHASLGRLGYPERGRSMPDACSTALDALMEAVGPKGTVLVPTYSYSIGKGETFDPALTPSTLGDFTEHARLLPGALRSADPMLAVSGIGPKAQALLSDLPRTCYGPGSIYDRLAEGGGKVVMIGLGLFWATFRHYIEEKAGVPFRFRKLFTGNVRINGIESRQTWTYSCAPRQDNCAPNGVPLEKLARDRGLCLSAKVGRGEVCVIGCAEYTRLGLEAFQADPWLSAKGPPLSEAELVALEDARTNLPATEVSLPSGATPMQMIEALTPLRREIVSQDYDIALNALAGQVPMTIHEFASGTECSTWLVPERWTCREASLQTLDGRVLFSDRDHPLHVMSYSMPFEGVVGRNELMRHLHVHPRLEDAVPFAFKYYQRDWGLCCTQLQRDALTDAEYRVVIRTDTSHGHLKVGEVVAKGRSGASFVLCAHLCHPAQAADDLSGVVTGIEVMRRLLARRGLRYTYRLLILPETVGSAAWLSRHPHLMPDLHGGLFLEMLSLPNAPALQMPFDESTPAARCLKAAFEKHAPDGWSAPFRQVIGNDERQFNGPGLRVPMLSLSRVLPRSHPDWPYREYHSSLDDVAHVSRPHLDASVDLVMKMIDAWESNGIPLPKFRGEVFCSRYGIHIDPTAQPELHRHFFSIMDQIDGRQDVAAIAARCNASAESVEESLALLRRHDLVC
;
A
#
# COMPACT_ATOMS: atom_id res chain seq x y z
N MET A 1 26.67 -5.83 -63.94
CA MET A 1 26.22 -4.74 -63.06
C MET A 1 24.73 -4.86 -62.89
N THR A 2 24.27 -5.23 -61.69
CA THR A 2 22.84 -5.21 -61.34
C THR A 2 22.37 -3.76 -61.36
N PRO A 3 21.24 -3.41 -61.99
CA PRO A 3 20.74 -2.03 -61.96
C PRO A 3 20.57 -1.56 -60.51
N PRO A 4 20.78 -0.27 -60.21
CA PRO A 4 20.63 0.25 -58.86
C PRO A 4 19.19 0.02 -58.39
N VAL A 5 19.03 -0.60 -57.21
CA VAL A 5 17.72 -0.81 -56.59
C VAL A 5 17.06 0.55 -56.38
N THR A 6 15.99 0.82 -57.12
CA THR A 6 15.26 2.10 -57.05
C THR A 6 14.38 2.13 -55.80
N HIS A 7 13.79 1.00 -55.42
CA HIS A 7 13.01 0.75 -54.21
C HIS A 7 13.05 -0.73 -53.81
N HIS A 8 12.70 -1.05 -52.58
CA HIS A 8 12.67 -2.42 -52.05
C HIS A 8 11.24 -2.98 -51.94
N TYR A 9 10.23 -2.12 -51.75
CA TYR A 9 8.83 -2.53 -51.64
C TYR A 9 7.89 -1.44 -52.16
N THR A 10 6.66 -1.81 -52.49
CA THR A 10 5.57 -0.90 -52.88
C THR A 10 4.46 -0.90 -51.83
N GLN A 11 3.55 0.08 -51.85
CA GLN A 11 2.36 0.07 -50.99
C GLN A 11 1.53 -1.20 -51.23
N ALA A 12 1.25 -1.54 -52.50
CA ALA A 12 0.50 -2.73 -52.87
C ALA A 12 1.18 -4.03 -52.39
N GLY A 13 2.52 -4.10 -52.48
CA GLY A 13 3.28 -5.22 -51.96
C GLY A 13 3.18 -5.37 -50.44
N LEU A 14 3.15 -4.25 -49.70
CA LEU A 14 2.92 -4.25 -48.26
C LEU A 14 1.47 -4.66 -47.90
N VAL A 15 0.46 -4.20 -48.66
CA VAL A 15 -0.94 -4.64 -48.50
C VAL A 15 -1.06 -6.15 -48.73
N GLN A 16 -0.43 -6.67 -49.79
CA GLN A 16 -0.42 -8.10 -50.07
C GLN A 16 0.24 -8.89 -48.94
N ALA A 17 1.37 -8.41 -48.41
CA ALA A 17 2.04 -9.06 -47.29
C ALA A 17 1.19 -9.03 -46.01
N LEU A 18 0.54 -7.90 -45.69
CA LEU A 18 -0.38 -7.79 -44.55
C LEU A 18 -1.53 -8.80 -44.67
N ARG A 19 -2.17 -8.89 -45.85
CA ARG A 19 -3.26 -9.84 -46.11
C ARG A 19 -2.79 -11.29 -46.08
N ALA A 20 -1.63 -11.59 -46.65
CA ALA A 20 -1.02 -12.92 -46.60
C ALA A 20 -0.64 -13.35 -45.17
N ALA A 21 -0.30 -12.39 -44.30
CA ALA A 21 -0.07 -12.61 -42.89
C ALA A 21 -1.38 -12.63 -42.06
N GLY A 22 -2.55 -12.53 -42.68
CA GLY A 22 -3.85 -12.72 -42.00
C GLY A 22 -4.57 -11.45 -41.57
N VAL A 23 -4.17 -10.25 -42.03
CA VAL A 23 -4.98 -9.03 -41.91
C VAL A 23 -6.14 -9.09 -42.91
N VAL A 24 -7.36 -8.82 -42.46
CA VAL A 24 -8.57 -8.78 -43.29
C VAL A 24 -9.34 -7.47 -43.10
N GLU A 25 -10.27 -7.21 -44.01
CA GLU A 25 -11.14 -6.03 -43.92
C GLU A 25 -11.96 -6.04 -42.62
N GLY A 26 -12.02 -4.91 -41.92
CA GLY A 26 -12.74 -4.74 -40.65
C GLY A 26 -11.91 -5.04 -39.38
N ASP A 27 -10.67 -5.51 -39.54
CA ASP A 27 -9.78 -5.81 -38.41
C ASP A 27 -9.43 -4.56 -37.58
N VAL A 28 -9.19 -4.80 -36.29
CA VAL A 28 -8.50 -3.85 -35.41
C VAL A 28 -7.05 -4.32 -35.29
N VAL A 29 -6.10 -3.51 -35.77
CA VAL A 29 -4.68 -3.85 -35.74
C VAL A 29 -3.90 -2.93 -34.82
N PHE A 30 -3.05 -3.48 -33.96
CA PHE A 30 -2.12 -2.78 -33.09
C PHE A 30 -0.69 -2.95 -33.60
N VAL A 31 -0.10 -1.87 -34.11
CA VAL A 31 1.03 -1.94 -35.04
C VAL A 31 2.32 -1.46 -34.41
N HIS A 32 3.36 -2.30 -34.47
CA HIS A 32 4.74 -1.91 -34.20
C HIS A 32 5.56 -1.98 -35.49
N ALA A 33 6.35 -0.96 -35.79
CA ALA A 33 7.09 -0.90 -37.05
C ALA A 33 8.54 -0.46 -36.88
N SER A 34 9.43 -1.09 -37.66
CA SER A 34 10.80 -0.62 -37.92
C SER A 34 10.98 -0.54 -39.44
N LEU A 35 10.53 0.57 -40.02
CA LEU A 35 10.42 0.72 -41.48
C LEU A 35 11.76 0.68 -42.20
N GLY A 36 12.84 1.14 -41.56
CA GLY A 36 14.20 1.05 -42.11
C GLY A 36 14.64 -0.39 -42.41
N ARG A 37 14.12 -1.38 -41.67
CA ARG A 37 14.40 -2.81 -41.91
C ARG A 37 13.73 -3.34 -43.17
N LEU A 38 12.67 -2.71 -43.66
CA LEU A 38 12.07 -3.06 -44.95
C LEU A 38 12.85 -2.50 -46.15
N GLY A 39 13.67 -1.46 -45.95
CA GLY A 39 14.33 -0.72 -47.02
C GLY A 39 13.52 0.51 -47.45
N TYR A 40 13.69 0.91 -48.69
CA TYR A 40 13.03 2.11 -49.26
C TYR A 40 11.72 1.75 -49.96
N PRO A 41 10.61 2.46 -49.69
CA PRO A 41 9.40 2.31 -50.49
C PRO A 41 9.58 2.91 -51.89
N GLU A 42 8.71 2.56 -52.83
CA GLU A 42 8.62 3.18 -54.15
C GLU A 42 8.32 4.69 -54.07
N ARG A 43 7.54 5.12 -53.07
CA ARG A 43 7.18 6.53 -52.85
C ARG A 43 8.38 7.45 -52.68
N GLY A 44 9.48 6.96 -52.12
CA GLY A 44 10.67 7.76 -51.90
C GLY A 44 11.63 7.16 -50.88
N ARG A 45 12.70 7.90 -50.58
CA ARG A 45 13.78 7.44 -49.68
C ARG A 45 13.75 8.10 -48.30
N SER A 46 12.83 9.02 -48.06
CA SER A 46 12.71 9.70 -46.77
C SER A 46 11.92 8.85 -45.76
N MET A 47 12.13 9.09 -44.46
CA MET A 47 11.34 8.44 -43.42
C MET A 47 9.84 8.82 -43.51
N PRO A 48 9.45 10.09 -43.78
CA PRO A 48 8.06 10.43 -44.05
C PRO A 48 7.42 9.62 -45.19
N ASP A 49 8.16 9.35 -46.28
CA ASP A 49 7.66 8.51 -47.38
C ASP A 49 7.39 7.08 -46.90
N ALA A 50 8.30 6.52 -46.09
CA ALA A 50 8.13 5.20 -45.49
C ALA A 50 6.93 5.15 -44.53
N CYS A 51 6.80 6.13 -43.64
CA CYS A 51 5.69 6.22 -42.70
C CYS A 51 4.35 6.29 -43.43
N SER A 52 4.26 7.18 -44.43
CA SER A 52 3.04 7.35 -45.21
C SER A 52 2.70 6.09 -46.01
N THR A 53 3.69 5.46 -46.65
CA THR A 53 3.50 4.19 -47.37
C THR A 53 2.98 3.09 -46.46
N ALA A 54 3.52 2.98 -45.24
CA ALA A 54 3.09 1.97 -44.27
C ALA A 54 1.67 2.23 -43.75
N LEU A 55 1.33 3.49 -43.41
CA LEU A 55 -0.01 3.84 -42.92
C LEU A 55 -1.07 3.67 -44.01
N ASP A 56 -0.79 4.10 -45.24
CA ASP A 56 -1.70 3.91 -46.37
C ASP A 56 -1.94 2.41 -46.64
N ALA A 57 -0.88 1.60 -46.61
CA ALA A 57 -1.01 0.14 -46.76
C ALA A 57 -1.82 -0.50 -45.62
N LEU A 58 -1.64 -0.06 -44.38
CA LEU A 58 -2.40 -0.55 -43.23
C LEU A 58 -3.89 -0.19 -43.37
N MET A 59 -4.19 1.06 -43.68
CA MET A 59 -5.56 1.55 -43.88
C MET A 59 -6.25 0.85 -45.05
N GLU A 60 -5.53 0.58 -46.15
CA GLU A 60 -6.05 -0.18 -47.29
C GLU A 60 -6.26 -1.67 -46.96
N ALA A 61 -5.37 -2.26 -46.15
CA ALA A 61 -5.48 -3.67 -45.76
C ALA A 61 -6.68 -3.91 -44.85
N VAL A 62 -6.93 -3.03 -43.87
CA VAL A 62 -8.07 -3.16 -42.94
C VAL A 62 -9.37 -2.55 -43.49
N GLY A 63 -9.29 -1.72 -44.52
CA GLY A 63 -10.44 -1.09 -45.18
C GLY A 63 -11.22 -0.10 -44.29
N PRO A 64 -12.34 0.46 -44.80
CA PRO A 64 -13.06 1.55 -44.14
C PRO A 64 -13.75 1.14 -42.83
N LYS A 65 -13.96 -0.15 -42.61
CA LYS A 65 -14.52 -0.71 -41.36
C LYS A 65 -13.45 -1.08 -40.33
N GLY A 66 -12.19 -1.11 -40.75
CA GLY A 66 -11.06 -1.48 -39.91
C GLY A 66 -10.50 -0.31 -39.12
N THR A 67 -9.71 -0.62 -38.08
CA THR A 67 -9.10 0.39 -37.21
C THR A 67 -7.63 0.09 -37.01
N VAL A 68 -6.78 1.08 -37.24
CA VAL A 68 -5.32 1.00 -37.04
C VAL A 68 -5.00 1.72 -35.75
N LEU A 69 -4.32 1.03 -34.82
CA LEU A 69 -3.79 1.56 -33.58
C LEU A 69 -2.26 1.49 -33.60
N VAL A 70 -1.60 2.53 -33.09
CA VAL A 70 -0.15 2.65 -33.02
C VAL A 70 0.26 3.10 -31.62
N PRO A 71 1.21 2.42 -30.95
CA PRO A 71 1.73 2.87 -29.67
C PRO A 71 2.43 4.21 -29.85
N THR A 72 2.08 5.19 -29.03
CA THR A 72 2.62 6.55 -29.04
C THR A 72 3.13 6.94 -27.65
N TYR A 73 3.83 6.03 -26.98
CA TYR A 73 4.23 6.17 -25.59
C TYR A 73 5.09 7.42 -25.36
N SER A 74 5.01 7.96 -24.14
CA SER A 74 5.83 9.10 -23.70
C SER A 74 6.49 8.88 -22.35
N TYR A 75 5.90 8.02 -21.48
CA TYR A 75 6.36 7.80 -20.10
C TYR A 75 6.41 9.08 -19.26
N SER A 76 5.57 10.07 -19.58
CA SER A 76 5.71 11.46 -19.11
C SER A 76 5.66 11.55 -17.59
N ILE A 77 4.63 10.99 -16.95
CA ILE A 77 4.51 11.07 -15.48
C ILE A 77 5.61 10.27 -14.76
N GLY A 78 6.18 9.25 -15.40
CA GLY A 78 7.34 8.52 -14.88
C GLY A 78 8.64 9.32 -14.94
N LYS A 79 8.69 10.37 -15.76
CA LYS A 79 9.80 11.33 -15.91
C LYS A 79 9.56 12.66 -15.18
N GLY A 80 8.40 12.82 -14.52
CA GLY A 80 7.99 14.09 -13.92
C GLY A 80 7.50 15.13 -14.91
N GLU A 81 7.14 14.73 -16.13
CA GLU A 81 6.66 15.62 -17.19
C GLU A 81 5.11 15.64 -17.23
N THR A 82 4.52 16.78 -17.59
CA THR A 82 3.07 16.86 -17.87
C THR A 82 2.75 16.15 -19.17
N PHE A 83 1.76 15.25 -19.14
CA PHE A 83 1.22 14.60 -20.33
C PHE A 83 0.03 15.37 -20.89
N ASP A 84 0.06 15.68 -22.18
CA ASP A 84 -1.07 16.23 -22.94
C ASP A 84 -1.26 15.35 -24.19
N PRO A 85 -2.38 14.63 -24.35
CA PRO A 85 -2.59 13.75 -25.50
C PRO A 85 -2.43 14.46 -26.85
N ALA A 86 -2.78 15.75 -26.94
CA ALA A 86 -2.70 16.52 -28.17
C ALA A 86 -1.28 17.03 -28.46
N LEU A 87 -0.52 17.39 -27.41
CA LEU A 87 0.77 18.09 -27.57
C LEU A 87 2.00 17.22 -27.32
N THR A 88 1.94 16.25 -26.40
CA THR A 88 3.11 15.47 -25.99
C THR A 88 3.60 14.55 -27.13
N PRO A 89 4.83 14.68 -27.64
CA PRO A 89 5.33 13.80 -28.70
C PRO A 89 5.46 12.34 -28.27
N SER A 90 5.46 11.42 -29.23
CA SER A 90 5.84 10.03 -28.99
C SER A 90 7.35 9.87 -28.85
N THR A 91 7.81 8.96 -27.98
CA THR A 91 9.24 8.67 -27.77
C THR A 91 9.71 7.35 -28.40
N LEU A 92 8.91 6.72 -29.27
CA LEU A 92 9.22 5.39 -29.85
C LEU A 92 9.84 5.42 -31.26
N GLY A 93 9.76 6.56 -31.96
CA GLY A 93 10.35 6.76 -33.28
C GLY A 93 9.44 7.49 -34.27
N ASP A 94 9.94 7.73 -35.47
CA ASP A 94 9.25 8.59 -36.46
C ASP A 94 7.89 8.05 -36.90
N PHE A 95 7.73 6.72 -36.99
CA PHE A 95 6.47 6.10 -37.41
C PHE A 95 5.34 6.40 -36.41
N THR A 96 5.63 6.33 -35.12
CA THR A 96 4.62 6.51 -34.07
C THR A 96 4.21 7.97 -33.96
N GLU A 97 5.16 8.90 -34.11
CA GLU A 97 4.86 10.33 -34.14
C GLU A 97 4.11 10.74 -35.41
N HIS A 98 4.47 10.16 -36.57
CA HIS A 98 3.74 10.40 -37.80
C HIS A 98 2.29 9.89 -37.71
N ALA A 99 2.07 8.70 -37.13
CA ALA A 99 0.72 8.18 -36.88
C ALA A 99 -0.08 9.04 -35.90
N ARG A 100 0.57 9.60 -34.87
CA ARG A 100 -0.06 10.51 -33.90
C ARG A 100 -0.58 11.79 -34.55
N LEU A 101 0.18 12.34 -35.50
CA LEU A 101 -0.09 13.61 -36.17
C LEU A 101 -1.04 13.48 -37.38
N LEU A 102 -1.48 12.26 -37.73
CA LEU A 102 -2.40 12.09 -38.83
C LEU A 102 -3.74 12.81 -38.58
N PRO A 103 -4.30 13.51 -39.58
CA PRO A 103 -5.62 14.12 -39.47
C PRO A 103 -6.68 13.09 -39.08
N GLY A 104 -7.45 13.38 -38.04
CA GLY A 104 -8.50 12.50 -37.53
C GLY A 104 -8.00 11.36 -36.63
N ALA A 105 -6.70 11.27 -36.34
CA ALA A 105 -6.19 10.36 -35.33
C ALA A 105 -6.66 10.76 -33.93
N LEU A 106 -7.18 9.79 -33.19
CA LEU A 106 -7.50 9.91 -31.78
C LEU A 106 -6.33 9.40 -30.96
N ARG A 107 -6.12 9.93 -29.75
CA ARG A 107 -5.09 9.43 -28.84
C ARG A 107 -5.64 9.26 -27.44
N SER A 108 -5.28 8.14 -26.81
CA SER A 108 -5.69 7.84 -25.45
C SER A 108 -5.04 8.75 -24.39
N ALA A 109 -5.68 8.84 -23.23
CA ALA A 109 -5.21 9.62 -22.10
C ALA A 109 -4.24 8.90 -21.14
N ASP A 110 -3.77 7.68 -21.47
CA ASP A 110 -2.73 7.00 -20.70
C ASP A 110 -1.40 7.77 -20.81
N PRO A 111 -0.89 8.38 -19.71
CA PRO A 111 0.29 9.24 -19.75
C PRO A 111 1.62 8.49 -19.83
N MET A 112 1.58 7.16 -19.70
CA MET A 112 2.73 6.28 -19.83
C MET A 112 2.73 5.62 -21.20
N LEU A 113 1.63 4.90 -21.50
CA LEU A 113 1.49 4.02 -22.66
C LEU A 113 0.43 4.51 -23.66
N ALA A 114 0.38 5.82 -23.93
CA ALA A 114 -0.55 6.39 -24.89
C ALA A 114 -0.56 5.65 -26.24
N VAL A 115 -1.74 5.45 -26.84
CA VAL A 115 -1.94 4.85 -28.15
C VAL A 115 -2.74 5.81 -29.02
N SER A 116 -2.31 5.96 -30.28
CA SER A 116 -3.05 6.69 -31.30
C SER A 116 -3.81 5.73 -32.21
N GLY A 117 -4.97 6.14 -32.71
CA GLY A 117 -5.81 5.28 -33.53
C GLY A 117 -6.65 6.01 -34.56
N ILE A 118 -6.88 5.36 -35.70
CA ILE A 118 -7.69 5.84 -36.81
C ILE A 118 -8.65 4.73 -37.24
N GLY A 119 -9.92 5.08 -37.42
CA GLY A 119 -10.98 4.15 -37.83
C GLY A 119 -12.18 4.16 -36.89
N PRO A 120 -13.29 3.49 -37.27
CA PRO A 120 -14.57 3.58 -36.59
C PRO A 120 -14.56 3.06 -35.14
N LYS A 121 -13.60 2.21 -34.75
CA LYS A 121 -13.50 1.68 -33.38
C LYS A 121 -12.51 2.44 -32.48
N ALA A 122 -11.75 3.41 -33.02
CA ALA A 122 -10.70 4.11 -32.27
C ALA A 122 -11.25 4.82 -31.02
N GLN A 123 -12.38 5.53 -31.14
CA GLN A 123 -13.00 6.25 -30.02
C GLN A 123 -13.33 5.31 -28.86
N ALA A 124 -13.96 4.16 -29.14
CA ALA A 124 -14.36 3.18 -28.13
C ALA A 124 -13.16 2.50 -27.46
N LEU A 125 -12.04 2.33 -28.17
CA LEU A 125 -10.85 1.67 -27.65
C LEU A 125 -9.95 2.61 -26.83
N LEU A 126 -9.92 3.91 -27.16
CA LEU A 126 -8.95 4.86 -26.61
C LEU A 126 -9.51 5.81 -25.54
N SER A 127 -10.83 5.84 -25.36
CA SER A 127 -11.50 6.75 -24.42
C SER A 127 -11.93 6.06 -23.13
N ASP A 128 -12.14 6.84 -22.08
CA ASP A 128 -12.63 6.36 -20.78
C ASP A 128 -11.80 5.19 -20.24
N LEU A 129 -10.47 5.36 -20.24
CA LEU A 129 -9.56 4.34 -19.76
C LEU A 129 -9.50 4.36 -18.22
N PRO A 130 -9.50 3.19 -17.57
CA PRO A 130 -9.14 3.10 -16.16
C PRO A 130 -7.67 3.50 -15.98
N ARG A 131 -7.30 3.95 -14.79
CA ARG A 131 -5.93 4.41 -14.46
C ARG A 131 -4.95 3.25 -14.24
N THR A 132 -4.89 2.35 -15.20
CA THR A 132 -3.98 1.21 -15.25
C THR A 132 -3.50 1.02 -16.68
N CYS A 133 -2.20 0.82 -16.85
CA CYS A 133 -1.58 0.73 -18.19
C CYS A 133 -1.88 -0.61 -18.87
N TYR A 134 -1.98 -1.70 -18.10
CA TYR A 134 -2.25 -3.05 -18.63
C TYR A 134 -3.38 -3.79 -17.87
N GLY A 135 -3.97 -3.21 -16.83
CA GLY A 135 -5.02 -3.87 -16.06
C GLY A 135 -6.36 -4.00 -16.81
N PRO A 136 -7.41 -4.51 -16.14
CA PRO A 136 -8.74 -4.67 -16.70
C PRO A 136 -9.27 -3.38 -17.32
N GLY A 137 -9.83 -3.46 -18.54
CA GLY A 137 -10.36 -2.31 -19.28
C GLY A 137 -9.31 -1.38 -19.91
N SER A 138 -8.00 -1.67 -19.75
CA SER A 138 -6.92 -1.01 -20.50
C SER A 138 -7.04 -1.27 -22.02
N ILE A 139 -6.29 -0.54 -22.83
CA ILE A 139 -6.29 -0.73 -24.30
C ILE A 139 -5.91 -2.17 -24.67
N TYR A 140 -4.93 -2.74 -23.96
CA TYR A 140 -4.47 -4.11 -24.22
C TYR A 140 -5.54 -5.14 -23.87
N ASP A 141 -6.25 -4.92 -22.76
CA ASP A 141 -7.36 -5.77 -22.35
C ASP A 141 -8.53 -5.69 -23.35
N ARG A 142 -8.91 -4.48 -23.78
CA ARG A 142 -9.91 -4.26 -24.83
C ARG A 142 -9.52 -4.91 -26.16
N LEU A 143 -8.23 -4.91 -26.50
CA LEU A 143 -7.73 -5.59 -27.70
C LEU A 143 -7.77 -7.11 -27.57
N ALA A 144 -7.45 -7.65 -26.39
CA ALA A 144 -7.55 -9.08 -26.10
C ALA A 144 -9.01 -9.57 -26.17
N GLU A 145 -9.94 -8.81 -25.59
CA GLU A 145 -11.36 -9.16 -25.54
C GLU A 145 -12.10 -8.85 -26.85
N GLY A 146 -11.69 -7.79 -27.56
CA GLY A 146 -12.34 -7.28 -28.76
C GLY A 146 -11.86 -7.88 -30.08
N GLY A 147 -11.03 -8.92 -30.04
CA GLY A 147 -10.52 -9.61 -31.25
C GLY A 147 -9.51 -8.79 -32.06
N GLY A 148 -8.71 -7.96 -31.39
CA GLY A 148 -7.62 -7.22 -32.05
C GLY A 148 -6.49 -8.13 -32.53
N LYS A 149 -5.61 -7.61 -33.40
CA LYS A 149 -4.41 -8.29 -33.87
C LYS A 149 -3.17 -7.44 -33.64
N VAL A 150 -2.09 -8.03 -33.15
CA VAL A 150 -0.77 -7.40 -33.11
C VAL A 150 -0.13 -7.57 -34.49
N VAL A 151 0.35 -6.47 -35.08
CA VAL A 151 1.04 -6.44 -36.37
C VAL A 151 2.45 -5.91 -36.19
N MET A 152 3.44 -6.68 -36.59
CA MET A 152 4.86 -6.34 -36.52
C MET A 152 5.39 -6.12 -37.93
N ILE A 153 5.86 -4.92 -38.25
CA ILE A 153 6.42 -4.57 -39.56
C ILE A 153 7.93 -4.41 -39.45
N GLY A 154 8.69 -5.33 -40.06
CA GLY A 154 10.16 -5.32 -39.99
C GLY A 154 10.72 -5.72 -38.61
N LEU A 155 9.87 -6.16 -37.68
CA LEU A 155 10.23 -6.57 -36.31
C LEU A 155 9.71 -7.98 -36.02
N GLY A 156 10.36 -8.68 -35.10
CA GLY A 156 9.82 -9.93 -34.51
C GLY A 156 8.81 -9.65 -33.41
N LEU A 157 7.96 -10.62 -33.10
CA LEU A 157 6.92 -10.55 -32.07
C LEU A 157 7.48 -10.27 -30.67
N PHE A 158 8.75 -10.61 -30.40
CA PHE A 158 9.45 -10.23 -29.17
C PHE A 158 9.36 -8.72 -28.84
N TRP A 159 9.31 -7.85 -29.84
CA TRP A 159 9.22 -6.40 -29.63
C TRP A 159 7.81 -5.89 -29.30
N ALA A 160 6.80 -6.75 -29.40
CA ALA A 160 5.43 -6.37 -29.08
C ALA A 160 5.28 -6.13 -27.58
N THR A 161 4.95 -4.89 -27.21
CA THR A 161 4.66 -4.53 -25.81
C THR A 161 3.42 -5.21 -25.26
N PHE A 162 2.55 -5.73 -26.14
CA PHE A 162 1.40 -6.56 -25.77
C PHE A 162 1.78 -7.74 -24.86
N ARG A 163 3.03 -8.24 -24.95
CA ARG A 163 3.53 -9.26 -24.03
C ARG A 163 3.48 -8.82 -22.57
N HIS A 164 3.78 -7.56 -22.26
CA HIS A 164 3.77 -7.03 -20.89
C HIS A 164 2.36 -7.04 -20.27
N TYR A 165 1.32 -6.88 -21.09
CA TYR A 165 -0.06 -7.12 -20.66
C TYR A 165 -0.29 -8.56 -20.23
N ILE A 166 0.21 -9.52 -21.01
CA ILE A 166 0.09 -10.95 -20.69
C ILE A 166 0.88 -11.28 -19.42
N GLU A 167 2.09 -10.72 -19.28
CA GLU A 167 2.93 -10.86 -18.07
C GLU A 167 2.23 -10.33 -16.82
N GLU A 168 1.60 -9.14 -16.88
CA GLU A 168 0.83 -8.60 -15.76
C GLU A 168 -0.43 -9.45 -15.46
N LYS A 169 -1.14 -9.91 -16.49
CA LYS A 169 -2.32 -10.75 -16.34
C LYS A 169 -1.99 -12.13 -15.75
N ALA A 170 -0.80 -12.65 -16.03
CA ALA A 170 -0.30 -13.91 -15.48
C ALA A 170 0.26 -13.78 -14.05
N GLY A 171 0.60 -12.58 -13.60
CA GLY A 171 1.24 -12.37 -12.30
C GLY A 171 2.65 -12.96 -12.25
N VAL A 172 3.46 -12.76 -13.30
CA VAL A 172 4.83 -13.29 -13.37
C VAL A 172 5.73 -12.72 -12.26
N PRO A 173 6.65 -13.51 -11.68
CA PRO A 173 7.45 -13.12 -10.50
C PRO A 173 8.52 -12.07 -10.78
N PHE A 174 8.89 -11.86 -12.04
CA PHE A 174 9.91 -10.87 -12.44
C PHE A 174 9.31 -9.49 -12.77
N ARG A 175 8.04 -9.25 -12.42
CA ARG A 175 7.37 -7.95 -12.56
C ARG A 175 6.45 -7.66 -11.38
N PHE A 176 6.25 -6.37 -11.10
CA PHE A 176 5.34 -5.92 -10.06
C PHE A 176 4.66 -4.61 -10.42
N ARG A 177 3.46 -4.36 -9.87
CA ARG A 177 2.72 -3.12 -10.09
C ARG A 177 3.32 -1.98 -9.27
N LYS A 178 3.41 -0.80 -9.88
CA LYS A 178 3.88 0.43 -9.25
C LYS A 178 2.96 1.59 -9.58
N LEU A 179 2.73 2.46 -8.61
CA LEU A 179 1.98 3.70 -8.81
C LEU A 179 2.91 4.82 -9.31
N PHE A 180 2.46 5.51 -10.34
CA PHE A 180 3.08 6.73 -10.86
C PHE A 180 2.06 7.86 -10.79
N THR A 181 2.45 8.99 -10.20
CA THR A 181 1.58 10.16 -10.05
C THR A 181 2.18 11.34 -10.78
N GLY A 182 1.41 12.03 -11.61
CA GLY A 182 1.85 13.23 -12.29
C GLY A 182 0.72 14.01 -12.94
N ASN A 183 1.06 15.08 -13.66
CA ASN A 183 0.08 15.98 -14.26
C ASN A 183 -0.35 15.48 -15.64
N VAL A 184 -1.67 15.46 -15.86
CA VAL A 184 -2.29 15.10 -17.13
C VAL A 184 -3.23 16.23 -17.54
N ARG A 185 -3.04 16.76 -18.74
CA ARG A 185 -3.82 17.85 -19.32
C ARG A 185 -4.69 17.32 -20.47
N ILE A 186 -6.00 17.46 -20.34
CA ILE A 186 -6.97 17.02 -21.35
C ILE A 186 -7.87 18.21 -21.66
N ASN A 187 -7.92 18.62 -22.94
CA ASN A 187 -8.71 19.77 -23.40
C ASN A 187 -8.44 21.06 -22.59
N GLY A 188 -7.17 21.31 -22.25
CA GLY A 188 -6.74 22.46 -21.45
C GLY A 188 -6.97 22.33 -19.94
N ILE A 189 -7.67 21.30 -19.46
CA ILE A 189 -7.89 21.04 -18.05
C ILE A 189 -6.77 20.16 -17.52
N GLU A 190 -5.95 20.69 -16.62
CA GLU A 190 -4.90 19.95 -15.95
C GLU A 190 -5.43 19.27 -14.68
N SER A 191 -5.05 18.02 -14.48
CA SER A 191 -5.39 17.24 -13.30
C SER A 191 -4.20 16.37 -12.88
N ARG A 192 -3.96 16.25 -11.57
CA ARG A 192 -2.97 15.31 -11.04
C ARG A 192 -3.59 13.92 -10.97
N GLN A 193 -2.99 12.95 -11.65
CA GLN A 193 -3.51 11.60 -11.79
C GLN A 193 -2.48 10.58 -11.31
N THR A 194 -2.96 9.48 -10.72
CA THR A 194 -2.16 8.32 -10.31
C THR A 194 -2.53 7.14 -11.18
N TRP A 195 -1.54 6.54 -11.83
CA TRP A 195 -1.67 5.40 -12.75
C TRP A 195 -0.85 4.21 -12.25
N THR A 196 -1.36 3.00 -12.47
CA THR A 196 -0.62 1.77 -12.20
C THR A 196 0.11 1.29 -13.44
N TYR A 197 1.38 0.92 -13.31
CA TYR A 197 2.20 0.34 -14.37
C TYR A 197 2.97 -0.88 -13.83
N SER A 198 3.00 -1.97 -14.60
CA SER A 198 3.82 -3.14 -14.27
C SER A 198 5.28 -2.90 -14.65
N CYS A 199 6.16 -2.84 -13.66
CA CYS A 199 7.60 -2.65 -13.76
C CYS A 199 8.34 -3.99 -13.67
N ALA A 200 9.57 -4.05 -14.20
CA ALA A 200 10.52 -5.09 -13.82
C ALA A 200 11.44 -4.56 -12.68
N PRO A 201 11.82 -5.39 -11.70
CA PRO A 201 12.94 -5.11 -10.80
C PRO A 201 14.20 -4.78 -11.61
N ARG A 202 15.12 -3.99 -11.03
CA ARG A 202 16.34 -3.53 -11.71
C ARG A 202 17.45 -4.58 -11.67
N GLN A 203 17.11 -5.80 -12.09
CA GLN A 203 18.00 -6.96 -12.15
C GLN A 203 18.05 -7.49 -13.58
N ASP A 204 19.24 -7.91 -14.05
CA ASP A 204 19.39 -8.35 -15.44
C ASP A 204 18.58 -9.63 -15.73
N ASN A 205 18.41 -10.51 -14.72
CA ASN A 205 17.55 -11.69 -14.79
C ASN A 205 16.09 -11.35 -15.10
N CYS A 206 15.60 -10.19 -14.63
CA CYS A 206 14.25 -9.70 -14.84
C CYS A 206 14.10 -8.90 -16.15
N ALA A 207 15.19 -8.70 -16.90
CA ALA A 207 15.13 -7.99 -18.18
C ALA A 207 14.27 -8.78 -19.19
N PRO A 208 13.49 -8.10 -20.04
CA PRO A 208 12.58 -8.79 -20.94
C PRO A 208 13.28 -9.63 -22.01
N ASN A 209 12.78 -10.86 -22.23
CA ASN A 209 13.21 -11.78 -23.27
C ASN A 209 12.03 -12.63 -23.78
N GLY A 210 11.21 -12.09 -24.68
CA GLY A 210 10.09 -12.80 -25.31
C GLY A 210 10.46 -13.61 -26.56
N VAL A 211 11.75 -13.86 -26.84
CA VAL A 211 12.16 -14.76 -27.94
C VAL A 211 11.57 -16.17 -27.77
N PRO A 212 11.58 -16.79 -26.56
CA PRO A 212 10.97 -18.11 -26.38
C PRO A 212 9.47 -18.12 -26.65
N LEU A 213 8.76 -17.09 -26.20
CA LEU A 213 7.32 -16.95 -26.42
C LEU A 213 6.97 -16.70 -27.90
N GLU A 214 7.77 -15.90 -28.61
CA GLU A 214 7.65 -15.73 -30.07
C GLU A 214 7.87 -17.07 -30.80
N LYS A 215 8.91 -17.83 -30.43
CA LYS A 215 9.18 -19.13 -31.02
C LYS A 215 7.99 -20.06 -30.83
N LEU A 216 7.44 -20.13 -29.62
CA LEU A 216 6.26 -20.95 -29.32
C LEU A 216 5.05 -20.53 -30.17
N ALA A 217 4.83 -19.23 -30.35
CA ALA A 217 3.74 -18.71 -31.17
C ALA A 217 3.88 -19.10 -32.66
N ARG A 218 5.12 -19.09 -33.18
CA ARG A 218 5.42 -19.53 -34.55
C ARG A 218 5.30 -21.03 -34.73
N ASP A 219 5.84 -21.82 -33.78
CA ASP A 219 5.78 -23.29 -33.82
C ASP A 219 4.34 -23.82 -33.78
N ARG A 220 3.44 -23.12 -33.06
CA ARG A 220 2.00 -23.44 -33.04
C ARG A 220 1.21 -22.86 -34.22
N GLY A 221 1.87 -22.19 -35.17
CA GLY A 221 1.23 -21.59 -36.34
C GLY A 221 0.30 -20.41 -36.03
N LEU A 222 0.50 -19.74 -34.88
CA LEU A 222 -0.34 -18.63 -34.43
C LEU A 222 0.19 -17.25 -34.88
N CYS A 223 1.52 -17.06 -35.00
CA CYS A 223 2.11 -15.89 -35.68
C CYS A 223 2.29 -16.24 -37.16
N LEU A 224 1.44 -15.67 -38.00
CA LEU A 224 1.53 -15.76 -39.45
C LEU A 224 2.48 -14.67 -39.95
N SER A 225 3.23 -14.94 -41.02
CA SER A 225 4.19 -13.97 -41.56
C SER A 225 4.31 -14.00 -43.06
N ALA A 226 4.60 -12.85 -43.66
CA ALA A 226 4.84 -12.70 -45.10
C ALA A 226 6.02 -11.75 -45.38
N LYS A 227 6.82 -12.06 -46.42
CA LYS A 227 7.97 -11.24 -46.81
C LYS A 227 7.52 -9.95 -47.51
N VAL A 228 8.23 -8.86 -47.22
CA VAL A 228 8.08 -7.57 -47.90
C VAL A 228 9.38 -6.79 -47.82
N GLY A 229 9.84 -6.27 -48.95
CA GLY A 229 11.13 -5.61 -49.04
C GLY A 229 12.27 -6.49 -48.52
N ARG A 230 13.06 -5.96 -47.60
CA ARG A 230 14.17 -6.68 -46.94
C ARG A 230 13.76 -7.40 -45.65
N GLY A 231 12.49 -7.32 -45.27
CA GLY A 231 12.00 -7.85 -44.01
C GLY A 231 10.73 -8.69 -44.18
N GLU A 232 9.91 -8.67 -43.13
CA GLU A 232 8.63 -9.35 -43.10
C GLU A 232 7.62 -8.58 -42.27
N VAL A 233 6.36 -8.95 -42.44
CA VAL A 233 5.28 -8.66 -41.50
C VAL A 233 4.98 -9.95 -40.71
N CYS A 234 4.84 -9.89 -39.39
CA CYS A 234 4.20 -10.94 -38.58
C CYS A 234 2.90 -10.40 -37.98
N VAL A 235 1.87 -11.25 -37.90
CA VAL A 235 0.59 -10.94 -37.30
C VAL A 235 0.18 -12.08 -36.38
N ILE A 236 -0.38 -11.73 -35.22
CA ILE A 236 -1.00 -12.67 -34.29
C ILE A 236 -2.26 -12.04 -33.69
N GLY A 237 -3.31 -12.83 -33.47
CA GLY A 237 -4.50 -12.39 -32.75
C GLY A 237 -4.20 -12.16 -31.27
N CYS A 238 -4.71 -11.07 -30.71
CA CYS A 238 -4.48 -10.68 -29.33
C CYS A 238 -5.01 -11.74 -28.35
N ALA A 239 -6.23 -12.27 -28.59
CA ALA A 239 -6.83 -13.31 -27.77
C ALA A 239 -6.00 -14.61 -27.78
N GLU A 240 -5.56 -15.04 -28.97
CA GLU A 240 -4.72 -16.23 -29.14
C GLU A 240 -3.36 -16.05 -28.48
N TYR A 241 -2.76 -14.85 -28.60
CA TYR A 241 -1.48 -14.57 -27.97
C TYR A 241 -1.59 -14.55 -26.44
N THR A 242 -2.64 -13.92 -25.90
CA THR A 242 -2.93 -13.94 -24.47
C THR A 242 -3.11 -15.36 -23.97
N ARG A 243 -3.95 -16.18 -24.62
CA ARG A 243 -4.16 -17.58 -24.21
C ARG A 243 -2.86 -18.37 -24.24
N LEU A 244 -2.07 -18.22 -25.31
CA LEU A 244 -0.78 -18.88 -25.44
C LEU A 244 0.17 -18.50 -24.30
N GLY A 245 0.31 -17.20 -24.02
CA GLY A 245 1.23 -16.73 -23.00
C GLY A 245 0.77 -17.10 -21.59
N LEU A 246 -0.53 -17.06 -21.28
CA LEU A 246 -1.04 -17.53 -19.99
C LEU A 246 -0.76 -19.03 -19.77
N GLU A 247 -1.00 -19.87 -20.79
CA GLU A 247 -0.65 -21.30 -20.75
C GLU A 247 0.85 -21.50 -20.55
N ALA A 248 1.67 -20.75 -21.29
CA ALA A 248 3.12 -20.85 -21.23
C ALA A 248 3.69 -20.38 -19.87
N PHE A 249 3.17 -19.30 -19.30
CA PHE A 249 3.60 -18.79 -17.99
C PHE A 249 3.11 -19.65 -16.82
N GLN A 250 2.02 -20.38 -16.98
CA GLN A 250 1.64 -21.40 -16.00
C GLN A 250 2.66 -22.55 -15.96
N ALA A 251 3.26 -22.91 -17.10
CA ALA A 251 4.28 -23.95 -17.18
C ALA A 251 5.68 -23.46 -16.79
N ASP A 252 6.05 -22.25 -17.24
CA ASP A 252 7.31 -21.57 -16.92
C ASP A 252 7.04 -20.07 -16.68
N PRO A 253 6.88 -19.65 -15.41
CA PRO A 253 6.60 -18.26 -15.06
C PRO A 253 7.69 -17.27 -15.47
N TRP A 254 8.90 -17.72 -15.85
CA TRP A 254 10.05 -16.90 -16.23
C TRP A 254 10.32 -16.90 -17.74
N LEU A 255 9.48 -17.56 -18.54
CA LEU A 255 9.70 -17.78 -19.98
C LEU A 255 10.01 -16.51 -20.78
N SER A 256 9.48 -15.36 -20.36
CA SER A 256 9.69 -14.07 -21.04
C SER A 256 10.67 -13.12 -20.34
N ALA A 257 11.50 -13.63 -19.43
CA ALA A 257 12.61 -12.93 -18.80
C ALA A 257 13.96 -13.53 -19.24
N LYS A 258 15.06 -12.78 -19.12
CA LYS A 258 16.40 -13.29 -19.46
C LYS A 258 16.81 -14.49 -18.59
N GLY A 259 16.36 -14.51 -17.33
CA GLY A 259 16.71 -15.56 -16.36
C GLY A 259 18.19 -15.53 -15.94
N PRO A 260 18.66 -16.54 -15.17
CA PRO A 260 17.87 -17.65 -14.63
C PRO A 260 16.78 -17.20 -13.64
N PRO A 261 15.75 -18.03 -13.38
CA PRO A 261 14.74 -17.77 -12.36
C PRO A 261 15.36 -17.49 -10.99
N LEU A 262 14.74 -16.56 -10.26
CA LEU A 262 15.09 -16.25 -8.88
C LEU A 262 13.91 -16.61 -7.98
N SER A 263 14.20 -17.10 -6.78
CA SER A 263 13.23 -17.05 -5.70
C SER A 263 12.98 -15.60 -5.26
N GLU A 264 11.84 -15.38 -4.63
CA GLU A 264 11.46 -14.06 -4.11
C GLU A 264 12.53 -13.49 -3.15
N ALA A 265 13.08 -14.33 -2.27
CA ALA A 265 14.11 -13.93 -1.31
C ALA A 265 15.44 -13.54 -2.00
N GLU A 266 15.84 -14.27 -3.05
CA GLU A 266 17.04 -13.94 -3.83
C GLU A 266 16.86 -12.62 -4.58
N LEU A 267 15.67 -12.38 -5.14
CA LEU A 267 15.36 -11.12 -5.82
C LEU A 267 15.45 -9.92 -4.87
N VAL A 268 14.86 -10.03 -3.67
CA VAL A 268 14.93 -8.99 -2.64
C VAL A 268 16.37 -8.75 -2.21
N ALA A 269 17.15 -9.81 -1.97
CA ALA A 269 18.55 -9.69 -1.57
C ALA A 269 19.40 -8.99 -2.65
N LEU A 270 19.16 -9.26 -3.93
CA LEU A 270 19.85 -8.59 -5.04
C LEU A 270 19.45 -7.12 -5.17
N GLU A 271 18.18 -6.80 -4.97
CA GLU A 271 17.70 -5.41 -4.94
C GLU A 271 18.26 -4.64 -3.73
N ASP A 272 18.38 -5.27 -2.57
CA ASP A 272 19.01 -4.67 -1.37
C ASP A 272 20.50 -4.42 -1.58
N ALA A 273 21.22 -5.36 -2.18
CA ALA A 273 22.62 -5.18 -2.55
C ALA A 273 22.79 -4.02 -3.55
N ARG A 274 21.84 -3.83 -4.47
CA ARG A 274 21.84 -2.72 -5.44
C ARG A 274 21.62 -1.37 -4.75
N THR A 275 20.75 -1.29 -3.76
CA THR A 275 20.48 -0.02 -3.04
C THR A 275 21.58 0.33 -2.03
N ASN A 276 22.46 -0.62 -1.65
CA ASN A 276 23.73 -0.41 -0.96
C ASN A 276 23.64 0.51 0.28
N LEU A 277 22.64 0.29 1.12
CA LEU A 277 22.57 0.90 2.44
C LEU A 277 23.31 0.03 3.47
N PRO A 278 24.22 0.62 4.28
CA PRO A 278 24.81 -0.11 5.40
C PRO A 278 23.71 -0.46 6.41
N ALA A 279 23.70 -1.70 6.88
CA ALA A 279 22.74 -2.14 7.89
C ALA A 279 23.05 -1.47 9.22
N THR A 280 22.02 -0.88 9.84
CA THR A 280 22.09 -0.44 11.24
C THR A 280 22.03 -1.67 12.15
N GLU A 281 23.03 -1.87 13.00
CA GLU A 281 22.96 -2.94 14.00
C GLU A 281 22.10 -2.49 15.19
N VAL A 282 21.07 -3.27 15.49
CA VAL A 282 20.27 -3.13 16.71
C VAL A 282 20.37 -4.42 17.49
N SER A 283 20.82 -4.32 18.74
CA SER A 283 20.88 -5.43 19.68
C SER A 283 20.03 -5.09 20.90
N LEU A 284 19.07 -5.97 21.20
CA LEU A 284 18.26 -5.89 22.40
C LEU A 284 18.63 -7.04 23.34
N PRO A 285 18.82 -6.80 24.64
CA PRO A 285 18.99 -7.89 25.59
C PRO A 285 17.76 -8.80 25.61
N SER A 286 17.95 -10.06 25.98
CA SER A 286 16.83 -10.98 26.18
C SER A 286 15.90 -10.44 27.27
N GLY A 287 14.61 -10.27 26.96
CA GLY A 287 13.65 -9.68 27.89
C GLY A 287 13.85 -8.18 28.08
N ALA A 288 14.27 -7.47 27.02
CA ALA A 288 14.45 -6.02 27.04
C ALA A 288 13.19 -5.31 27.58
N THR A 289 13.43 -4.33 28.45
CA THR A 289 12.36 -3.48 28.99
C THR A 289 11.78 -2.58 27.91
N PRO A 290 10.54 -2.06 28.06
CA PRO A 290 9.97 -1.10 27.13
C PRO A 290 10.90 0.09 26.81
N MET A 291 11.57 0.65 27.83
CA MET A 291 12.53 1.75 27.63
C MET A 291 13.76 1.35 26.80
N GLN A 292 14.33 0.17 27.06
CA GLN A 292 15.47 -0.33 26.27
C GLN A 292 15.09 -0.52 24.80
N MET A 293 13.85 -0.98 24.54
CA MET A 293 13.33 -1.10 23.17
C MET A 293 13.15 0.27 22.51
N ILE A 294 12.58 1.25 23.23
CA ILE A 294 12.44 2.63 22.73
C ILE A 294 13.81 3.24 22.41
N GLU A 295 14.76 3.17 23.34
CA GLU A 295 16.11 3.74 23.19
C GLU A 295 16.86 3.15 21.99
N ALA A 296 16.79 1.83 21.80
CA ALA A 296 17.49 1.16 20.72
C ALA A 296 16.85 1.37 19.35
N LEU A 297 15.52 1.57 19.30
CA LEU A 297 14.78 1.63 18.04
C LEU A 297 14.46 3.04 17.56
N THR A 298 14.45 4.05 18.45
CA THR A 298 14.16 5.44 18.07
C THR A 298 15.13 5.94 16.99
N PRO A 299 16.45 5.71 17.03
CA PRO A 299 17.38 6.24 16.02
C PRO A 299 17.17 5.71 14.59
N LEU A 300 16.36 4.67 14.41
CA LEU A 300 16.14 4.04 13.10
C LEU A 300 15.32 4.91 12.15
N ARG A 301 15.68 4.87 10.88
CA ARG A 301 15.05 5.58 9.74
C ARG A 301 13.92 4.73 9.15
N ARG A 302 12.99 4.33 10.02
CA ARG A 302 11.87 3.47 9.64
C ARG A 302 10.95 4.20 8.70
N GLU A 303 10.38 3.42 7.80
CA GLU A 303 9.37 3.85 6.83
C GLU A 303 8.37 2.71 6.68
N ILE A 304 7.30 2.92 5.93
CA ILE A 304 6.30 1.85 5.71
C ILE A 304 6.90 0.58 5.05
N VAL A 305 7.96 0.74 4.26
CA VAL A 305 8.77 -0.35 3.70
C VAL A 305 10.22 0.12 3.59
N SER A 306 11.07 -0.23 4.57
CA SER A 306 12.51 0.08 4.57
C SER A 306 13.33 -0.98 5.29
N GLN A 307 14.64 -0.95 5.09
CA GLN A 307 15.59 -1.82 5.79
C GLN A 307 15.54 -1.62 7.31
N ASP A 308 15.45 -0.38 7.78
CA ASP A 308 15.39 -0.05 9.20
C ASP A 308 14.06 -0.49 9.86
N TYR A 309 12.96 -0.53 9.10
CA TYR A 309 11.72 -1.16 9.55
C TYR A 309 11.91 -2.67 9.78
N ASP A 310 12.53 -3.36 8.82
CA ASP A 310 12.83 -4.80 8.92
C ASP A 310 13.74 -5.09 10.12
N ILE A 311 14.79 -4.28 10.33
CA ILE A 311 15.70 -4.38 11.48
C ILE A 311 14.92 -4.22 12.79
N ALA A 312 14.08 -3.19 12.89
CA ALA A 312 13.28 -2.94 14.08
C ALA A 312 12.35 -4.12 14.39
N LEU A 313 11.60 -4.59 13.39
CA LEU A 313 10.65 -5.67 13.57
C LEU A 313 11.34 -6.99 13.95
N ASN A 314 12.49 -7.30 13.35
CA ASN A 314 13.28 -8.48 13.70
C ASN A 314 13.85 -8.39 15.13
N ALA A 315 14.32 -7.22 15.56
CA ALA A 315 14.76 -7.01 16.94
C ALA A 315 13.63 -7.24 17.95
N LEU A 316 12.42 -6.77 17.64
CA LEU A 316 11.22 -7.00 18.44
C LEU A 316 10.75 -8.46 18.40
N ALA A 317 10.88 -9.16 17.27
CA ALA A 317 10.59 -10.59 17.16
C ALA A 317 11.50 -11.46 18.05
N GLY A 318 12.69 -10.96 18.41
CA GLY A 318 13.54 -11.58 19.43
C GLY A 318 12.99 -11.49 20.86
N GLN A 319 11.97 -10.68 21.10
CA GLN A 319 11.43 -10.38 22.44
C GLN A 319 10.15 -11.14 22.80
N VAL A 320 9.44 -11.65 21.79
CA VAL A 320 8.15 -12.37 21.88
C VAL A 320 8.02 -13.33 20.68
N PRO A 321 7.29 -14.47 20.80
CA PRO A 321 7.10 -15.40 19.68
C PRO A 321 6.24 -14.76 18.58
N MET A 322 6.90 -14.13 17.61
CA MET A 322 6.27 -13.34 16.55
C MET A 322 6.34 -14.07 15.22
N THR A 323 5.22 -14.11 14.49
CA THR A 323 5.17 -14.47 13.07
C THR A 323 5.26 -13.19 12.24
N ILE A 324 6.16 -13.14 11.27
CA ILE A 324 6.26 -12.00 10.35
C ILE A 324 5.57 -12.38 9.04
N HIS A 325 4.49 -11.66 8.73
CA HIS A 325 3.78 -11.75 7.46
C HIS A 325 4.44 -10.81 6.45
N GLU A 326 4.71 -11.30 5.24
CA GLU A 326 5.36 -10.52 4.18
C GLU A 326 4.42 -10.32 2.99
N PHE A 327 4.37 -9.10 2.45
CA PHE A 327 3.55 -8.73 1.31
C PHE A 327 4.43 -8.04 0.27
N ALA A 328 4.59 -8.67 -0.90
CA ALA A 328 5.46 -8.16 -1.95
C ALA A 328 4.97 -6.81 -2.48
N SER A 329 5.89 -5.93 -2.88
CA SER A 329 5.58 -4.67 -3.56
C SER A 329 4.67 -4.91 -4.77
N GLY A 330 3.69 -4.03 -4.98
CA GLY A 330 2.69 -4.16 -6.03
C GLY A 330 1.54 -5.13 -5.71
N THR A 331 1.53 -5.76 -4.52
CA THR A 331 0.38 -6.54 -4.05
C THR A 331 -0.81 -5.64 -3.81
N GLU A 332 -1.96 -5.99 -4.39
CA GLU A 332 -3.24 -5.34 -4.07
C GLU A 332 -3.80 -5.89 -2.74
N CYS A 333 -4.14 -4.97 -1.86
CA CYS A 333 -4.69 -5.22 -0.53
C CYS A 333 -5.98 -4.41 -0.39
N SER A 334 -7.11 -5.03 -0.77
CA SER A 334 -8.38 -4.31 -0.98
C SER A 334 -8.20 -3.21 -2.05
N THR A 335 -8.36 -1.93 -1.69
CA THR A 335 -8.15 -0.79 -2.61
C THR A 335 -6.74 -0.19 -2.51
N TRP A 336 -5.87 -0.76 -1.68
CA TRP A 336 -4.49 -0.29 -1.48
C TRP A 336 -3.52 -1.10 -2.33
N LEU A 337 -2.38 -0.51 -2.64
CA LEU A 337 -1.25 -1.18 -3.27
C LEU A 337 -0.06 -1.14 -2.32
N VAL A 338 0.57 -2.27 -2.05
CA VAL A 338 1.81 -2.31 -1.27
C VAL A 338 2.90 -1.55 -2.04
N PRO A 339 3.51 -0.51 -1.45
CA PRO A 339 4.51 0.27 -2.14
C PRO A 339 5.85 -0.47 -2.24
N GLU A 340 6.72 0.07 -3.07
CA GLU A 340 8.11 -0.32 -3.20
C GLU A 340 8.87 -0.01 -1.91
N ARG A 341 9.92 -0.79 -1.64
CA ARG A 341 10.89 -0.42 -0.61
C ARG A 341 11.52 0.91 -0.97
N TRP A 342 11.59 1.83 -0.01
CA TRP A 342 12.24 3.13 -0.18
C TRP A 342 13.55 3.18 0.60
N THR A 343 14.53 3.84 0.00
CA THR A 343 15.91 3.96 0.51
C THR A 343 16.36 5.39 0.33
N CYS A 344 16.85 6.02 1.40
CA CYS A 344 17.52 7.31 1.34
C CYS A 344 19.00 7.13 1.67
N ARG A 345 19.89 7.40 0.71
CA ARG A 345 21.34 7.32 0.93
C ARG A 345 21.92 8.63 1.47
N GLU A 346 21.36 9.74 1.01
CA GLU A 346 21.80 11.09 1.36
C GLU A 346 20.72 12.08 0.97
N ALA A 347 20.49 13.08 1.83
CA ALA A 347 19.71 14.25 1.50
C ALA A 347 20.31 15.50 2.18
N SER A 348 20.55 16.57 1.44
CA SER A 348 21.07 17.82 1.99
C SER A 348 20.66 19.04 1.18
N LEU A 349 20.64 20.18 1.86
CA LEU A 349 20.62 21.50 1.26
C LEU A 349 22.00 22.14 1.38
N GLN A 350 22.51 22.69 0.29
CA GLN A 350 23.86 23.26 0.22
C GLN A 350 23.83 24.64 -0.46
N THR A 351 24.75 25.51 -0.05
CA THR A 351 25.10 26.72 -0.81
C THR A 351 25.92 26.34 -2.05
N LEU A 352 26.05 27.27 -3.01
CA LEU A 352 26.76 26.99 -4.28
C LEU A 352 28.27 26.78 -4.12
N ASP A 353 28.87 27.30 -3.03
CA ASP A 353 30.26 27.07 -2.65
C ASP A 353 30.48 25.73 -1.90
N GLY A 354 29.42 24.94 -1.70
CA GLY A 354 29.49 23.57 -1.18
C GLY A 354 29.33 23.45 0.34
N ARG A 355 28.99 24.53 1.06
CA ARG A 355 28.65 24.43 2.48
C ARG A 355 27.27 23.78 2.66
N VAL A 356 27.23 22.68 3.40
CA VAL A 356 25.99 22.01 3.83
C VAL A 356 25.31 22.86 4.90
N LEU A 357 24.03 23.20 4.68
CA LEU A 357 23.22 23.98 5.62
C LEU A 357 22.48 23.09 6.61
N PHE A 358 21.96 21.97 6.13
CA PHE A 358 21.40 20.86 6.92
C PHE A 358 21.30 19.61 6.04
N SER A 359 21.20 18.45 6.68
CA SER A 359 21.19 17.14 6.03
C SER A 359 20.47 16.07 6.83
N ASP A 360 20.16 14.95 6.17
CA ASP A 360 19.65 13.74 6.80
C ASP A 360 20.59 13.14 7.87
N ARG A 361 21.86 13.55 7.89
CA ARG A 361 22.84 13.14 8.91
C ARG A 361 22.62 13.85 10.23
N ASP A 362 22.06 15.06 10.20
CA ASP A 362 21.74 15.82 11.39
C ASP A 362 20.48 15.25 12.06
N HIS A 363 19.48 14.91 11.25
CA HIS A 363 18.27 14.21 11.68
C HIS A 363 17.59 13.51 10.49
N PRO A 364 17.07 12.27 10.63
CA PRO A 364 16.41 11.55 9.52
C PRO A 364 15.21 12.29 8.92
N LEU A 365 14.53 13.12 9.72
CA LEU A 365 13.38 13.90 9.27
C LEU A 365 13.73 15.03 8.29
N HIS A 366 15.01 15.36 8.07
CA HIS A 366 15.39 16.39 7.09
C HIS A 366 15.04 16.03 5.63
N VAL A 367 14.64 14.79 5.37
CA VAL A 367 14.08 14.38 4.08
C VAL A 367 12.61 14.00 4.25
N MET A 368 11.77 14.43 3.31
CA MET A 368 10.39 13.98 3.25
C MET A 368 10.34 12.48 2.96
N SER A 369 9.61 11.71 3.75
CA SER A 369 9.45 10.28 3.55
C SER A 369 8.87 9.97 2.17
N TYR A 370 9.49 9.00 1.49
CA TYR A 370 9.20 8.64 0.09
C TYR A 370 9.49 9.75 -0.94
N SER A 371 10.37 10.71 -0.60
CA SER A 371 10.87 11.73 -1.53
C SER A 371 11.50 11.11 -2.78
N MET A 372 11.16 11.65 -3.95
CA MET A 372 11.78 11.32 -5.24
C MET A 372 13.23 11.80 -5.28
N PRO A 373 14.12 11.12 -6.03
CA PRO A 373 15.49 11.57 -6.18
C PRO A 373 15.54 12.91 -6.92
N PHE A 374 16.38 13.83 -6.46
CA PHE A 374 16.62 15.14 -7.08
C PHE A 374 18.05 15.60 -6.82
N GLU A 375 18.78 15.97 -7.85
CA GLU A 375 20.10 16.59 -7.71
C GLU A 375 20.21 17.75 -8.70
N GLY A 376 20.30 18.98 -8.18
CA GLY A 376 20.26 20.17 -9.03
C GLY A 376 20.39 21.47 -8.26
N VAL A 377 20.54 22.57 -9.02
CA VAL A 377 20.48 23.93 -8.50
C VAL A 377 19.07 24.47 -8.75
N VAL A 378 18.45 25.04 -7.72
CA VAL A 378 17.11 25.64 -7.79
C VAL A 378 17.13 27.06 -7.24
N GLY A 379 16.28 27.92 -7.81
CA GLY A 379 16.04 29.25 -7.27
C GLY A 379 15.32 29.18 -5.92
N ARG A 380 15.56 30.16 -5.05
CA ARG A 380 14.97 30.22 -3.70
C ARG A 380 13.45 30.05 -3.70
N ASN A 381 12.74 30.68 -4.64
CA ASN A 381 11.28 30.56 -4.72
C ASN A 381 10.79 29.14 -5.03
N GLU A 382 11.56 28.39 -5.82
CA GLU A 382 11.27 26.99 -6.08
C GLU A 382 11.58 26.13 -4.87
N LEU A 383 12.75 26.31 -4.26
CA LEU A 383 13.14 25.64 -3.02
C LEU A 383 12.07 25.77 -1.93
N MET A 384 11.53 26.98 -1.72
CA MET A 384 10.50 27.24 -0.69
C MET A 384 9.20 26.44 -0.90
N ARG A 385 8.91 25.95 -2.10
CA ARG A 385 7.75 25.08 -2.39
C ARG A 385 8.02 23.62 -2.01
N HIS A 386 9.29 23.22 -1.94
CA HIS A 386 9.75 21.87 -1.60
C HIS A 386 10.38 21.78 -0.20
N LEU A 387 10.40 22.89 0.55
CA LEU A 387 10.79 22.93 1.96
C LEU A 387 9.57 22.86 2.87
N HIS A 388 9.61 21.87 3.76
CA HIS A 388 8.61 21.64 4.79
C HIS A 388 9.15 22.08 6.16
N VAL A 389 8.35 22.84 6.89
CA VAL A 389 8.65 23.31 8.25
C VAL A 389 7.48 22.96 9.17
N HIS A 390 7.75 22.79 10.46
CA HIS A 390 6.70 22.47 11.42
C HIS A 390 5.72 23.66 11.54
N PRO A 391 4.40 23.45 11.52
CA PRO A 391 3.42 24.55 11.47
C PRO A 391 3.34 25.41 12.75
N ARG A 392 4.04 25.03 13.83
CA ARG A 392 3.90 25.61 15.17
C ARG A 392 5.20 25.71 15.97
N LEU A 393 6.20 24.87 15.67
CA LEU A 393 7.43 24.76 16.46
C LEU A 393 8.58 25.22 15.58
N GLU A 394 9.16 26.39 15.87
CA GLU A 394 10.12 27.03 14.97
C GLU A 394 11.48 26.32 14.92
N ASP A 395 11.80 25.56 15.96
CA ASP A 395 13.04 24.82 16.18
C ASP A 395 12.94 23.32 15.83
N ALA A 396 11.76 22.84 15.43
CA ALA A 396 11.53 21.43 15.10
C ALA A 396 11.64 21.15 13.60
N VAL A 397 12.25 20.01 13.24
CA VAL A 397 12.20 19.47 11.88
C VAL A 397 10.92 18.61 11.77
N PRO A 398 9.99 18.92 10.85
CA PRO A 398 8.74 18.16 10.76
C PRO A 398 8.94 16.79 10.10
N PHE A 399 8.13 15.83 10.52
CA PHE A 399 7.88 14.60 9.77
C PHE A 399 6.88 14.91 8.65
N ALA A 400 7.38 14.95 7.41
CA ALA A 400 6.57 15.11 6.21
C ALA A 400 6.68 13.85 5.34
N PHE A 401 5.57 13.43 4.72
CA PHE A 401 5.54 12.20 3.91
C PHE A 401 4.65 12.33 2.67
N LYS A 402 5.05 11.65 1.58
CA LYS A 402 4.26 11.51 0.35
C LYS A 402 4.41 10.09 -0.24
N TYR A 403 3.88 9.08 0.47
CA TYR A 403 4.02 7.65 0.09
C TYR A 403 3.57 7.32 -1.34
N TYR A 404 2.41 7.83 -1.76
CA TYR A 404 1.78 7.50 -3.05
C TYR A 404 1.73 8.67 -4.05
N GLN A 405 1.50 9.90 -3.56
CA GLN A 405 1.53 11.11 -4.38
C GLN A 405 2.92 11.74 -4.35
N ARG A 406 3.89 10.99 -4.89
CA ARG A 406 5.31 11.31 -4.76
C ARG A 406 5.68 12.66 -5.35
N ASP A 407 6.69 13.24 -4.73
CA ASP A 407 7.33 14.52 -5.05
C ASP A 407 8.72 14.49 -4.41
N TRP A 408 9.59 15.44 -4.72
CA TRP A 408 10.81 15.63 -3.95
C TRP A 408 10.60 16.70 -2.87
N GLY A 409 11.28 16.57 -1.74
CA GLY A 409 11.17 17.53 -0.64
C GLY A 409 12.19 17.31 0.47
N LEU A 410 12.56 18.40 1.12
CA LEU A 410 13.37 18.44 2.33
C LEU A 410 12.55 19.05 3.47
N CYS A 411 12.89 18.71 4.69
CA CYS A 411 12.34 19.34 5.88
C CYS A 411 13.44 20.13 6.60
N CYS A 412 13.07 21.21 7.26
CA CYS A 412 13.97 21.99 8.09
C CYS A 412 13.20 22.68 9.21
N THR A 413 13.93 23.29 10.14
CA THR A 413 13.33 24.17 11.14
C THR A 413 12.90 25.49 10.47
N GLN A 414 11.94 26.19 11.07
CA GLN A 414 11.54 27.52 10.59
C GLN A 414 12.74 28.48 10.61
N LEU A 415 13.56 28.41 11.67
CA LEU A 415 14.79 29.20 11.81
C LEU A 415 15.78 28.94 10.66
N GLN A 416 15.98 27.69 10.27
CA GLN A 416 16.83 27.33 9.14
C GLN A 416 16.26 27.88 7.83
N ARG A 417 14.95 27.78 7.61
CA ARG A 417 14.25 28.31 6.43
C ARG A 417 14.41 29.83 6.32
N ASP A 418 14.23 30.56 7.42
CA ASP A 418 14.28 32.03 7.44
C ASP A 418 15.71 32.56 7.23
N ALA A 419 16.72 31.77 7.56
CA ALA A 419 18.12 32.09 7.31
C ALA A 419 18.53 31.96 5.83
N LEU A 420 17.67 31.40 4.95
CA LEU A 420 17.99 31.18 3.54
C LEU A 420 17.86 32.47 2.71
N THR A 421 18.97 33.21 2.56
CA THR A 421 18.99 34.51 1.87
C THR A 421 19.52 34.48 0.44
N ASP A 422 20.33 33.48 0.06
CA ASP A 422 20.89 33.36 -1.29
C ASP A 422 19.82 33.19 -2.38
N ALA A 423 20.17 33.57 -3.61
CA ALA A 423 19.27 33.49 -4.76
C ALA A 423 19.00 32.05 -5.20
N GLU A 424 19.99 31.16 -5.05
CA GLU A 424 19.97 29.78 -5.52
C GLU A 424 20.68 28.86 -4.53
N TYR A 425 20.23 27.61 -4.49
CA TYR A 425 20.80 26.57 -3.63
C TYR A 425 20.98 25.27 -4.43
N ARG A 426 21.94 24.46 -4.00
CA ARG A 426 22.10 23.10 -4.48
C ARG A 426 21.31 22.17 -3.55
N VAL A 427 20.40 21.40 -4.14
CA VAL A 427 19.64 20.35 -3.46
C VAL A 427 20.21 19.00 -3.89
N VAL A 428 20.46 18.13 -2.91
CA VAL A 428 20.88 16.75 -3.13
C VAL A 428 19.90 15.85 -2.39
N ILE A 429 19.19 14.99 -3.11
CA ILE A 429 18.30 13.96 -2.58
C ILE A 429 18.58 12.69 -3.38
N ARG A 430 19.28 11.75 -2.77
CA ARG A 430 19.71 10.48 -3.37
C ARG A 430 18.89 9.35 -2.76
N THR A 431 17.69 9.18 -3.29
CA THR A 431 16.77 8.12 -2.91
C THR A 431 16.63 7.07 -4.02
N ASP A 432 16.28 5.85 -3.64
CA ASP A 432 15.97 4.75 -4.57
C ASP A 432 14.67 4.05 -4.13
N THR A 433 14.03 3.39 -5.08
CA THR A 433 12.89 2.49 -4.81
C THR A 433 13.18 1.14 -5.43
N SER A 434 13.03 0.08 -4.64
CA SER A 434 13.30 -1.29 -5.07
C SER A 434 12.12 -2.22 -4.78
N HIS A 435 12.12 -3.37 -5.45
CA HIS A 435 11.20 -4.45 -5.08
C HIS A 435 11.52 -4.93 -3.65
N GLY A 436 10.49 -5.15 -2.83
CA GLY A 436 10.66 -5.55 -1.44
C GLY A 436 9.36 -6.05 -0.83
N HIS A 437 9.32 -6.12 0.50
CA HIS A 437 8.15 -6.60 1.24
C HIS A 437 7.74 -5.60 2.31
N LEU A 438 6.45 -5.28 2.34
CA LEU A 438 5.82 -4.77 3.55
C LEU A 438 5.71 -5.91 4.56
N LYS A 439 5.99 -5.62 5.83
CA LYS A 439 5.99 -6.63 6.89
C LYS A 439 5.00 -6.30 7.99
N VAL A 440 4.31 -7.32 8.49
CA VAL A 440 3.43 -7.22 9.67
C VAL A 440 3.84 -8.29 10.67
N GLY A 441 4.26 -7.87 11.85
CA GLY A 441 4.50 -8.77 12.98
C GLY A 441 3.19 -9.14 13.66
N GLU A 442 2.98 -10.43 13.91
CA GLU A 442 1.84 -10.96 14.65
C GLU A 442 2.31 -11.81 15.83
N VAL A 443 1.86 -11.48 17.03
CA VAL A 443 2.05 -12.29 18.24
C VAL A 443 0.70 -12.84 18.66
N VAL A 444 0.61 -14.14 18.95
CA VAL A 444 -0.66 -14.79 19.32
C VAL A 444 -0.57 -15.45 20.70
N ALA A 445 -1.41 -15.01 21.63
CA ALA A 445 -1.67 -15.71 22.89
C ALA A 445 -2.98 -16.50 22.78
N LYS A 446 -2.87 -17.82 22.60
CA LYS A 446 -4.03 -18.69 22.35
C LYS A 446 -4.88 -18.88 23.60
N GLY A 447 -6.18 -18.62 23.44
CA GLY A 447 -7.20 -18.95 24.44
C GLY A 447 -7.86 -20.30 24.18
N ARG A 448 -8.88 -20.61 24.98
CA ARG A 448 -9.73 -21.81 24.82
C ARG A 448 -10.71 -21.70 23.66
N SER A 449 -10.98 -20.49 23.17
CA SER A 449 -11.89 -20.22 22.05
C SER A 449 -11.17 -19.59 20.85
N GLY A 450 -11.76 -19.78 19.66
CA GLY A 450 -11.33 -19.09 18.43
C GLY A 450 -11.70 -17.60 18.42
N ALA A 451 -12.69 -17.21 19.22
CA ALA A 451 -13.06 -15.81 19.44
C ALA A 451 -11.84 -15.01 19.92
N SER A 452 -11.54 -13.94 19.20
CA SER A 452 -10.29 -13.23 19.30
C SER A 452 -10.44 -11.74 19.49
N PHE A 453 -9.43 -11.18 20.15
CA PHE A 453 -9.28 -9.77 20.45
C PHE A 453 -7.95 -9.27 19.88
N VAL A 454 -7.98 -8.19 19.10
CA VAL A 454 -6.79 -7.67 18.41
C VAL A 454 -6.27 -6.39 19.06
N LEU A 455 -5.01 -6.41 19.44
CA LEU A 455 -4.19 -5.24 19.75
C LEU A 455 -3.44 -4.83 18.48
N CYS A 456 -3.33 -3.54 18.21
CA CYS A 456 -2.65 -3.03 17.02
C CYS A 456 -1.84 -1.78 17.36
N ALA A 457 -0.61 -1.68 16.85
CA ALA A 457 0.28 -0.53 16.99
C ALA A 457 1.15 -0.38 15.74
N HIS A 458 1.65 0.83 15.46
CA HIS A 458 2.42 1.08 14.24
C HIS A 458 3.92 1.34 14.49
N LEU A 459 4.76 0.87 13.56
CA LEU A 459 6.23 0.90 13.68
C LEU A 459 6.90 1.74 12.57
N CYS A 460 6.12 2.44 11.74
CA CYS A 460 6.64 3.04 10.51
C CYS A 460 7.28 4.44 10.66
N HIS A 461 7.17 5.10 11.81
CA HIS A 461 7.66 6.47 11.97
C HIS A 461 9.18 6.51 12.24
N PRO A 462 9.97 7.29 11.47
CA PRO A 462 11.41 7.41 11.65
C PRO A 462 11.75 8.35 12.80
N ALA A 463 12.79 8.03 13.59
CA ALA A 463 13.36 8.97 14.57
C ALA A 463 12.37 9.53 15.62
N GLN A 464 11.25 8.83 15.85
CA GLN A 464 10.20 9.25 16.79
C GLN A 464 9.95 8.18 17.85
N ALA A 465 9.70 8.61 19.09
CA ALA A 465 9.61 7.75 20.26
C ALA A 465 8.17 7.59 20.79
N ALA A 466 7.45 8.68 21.07
CA ALA A 466 6.08 8.60 21.54
C ALA A 466 5.16 8.08 20.43
N ASP A 467 5.32 8.61 19.21
CA ASP A 467 4.57 8.22 18.01
C ASP A 467 5.39 7.33 17.06
N ASP A 468 5.21 6.02 17.04
CA ASP A 468 4.38 5.21 17.95
C ASP A 468 5.14 3.99 18.51
N LEU A 469 6.44 4.17 18.74
CA LEU A 469 7.22 3.16 19.47
C LEU A 469 6.61 2.84 20.83
N SER A 470 6.02 3.84 21.49
CA SER A 470 5.34 3.66 22.77
C SER A 470 4.18 2.66 22.68
N GLY A 471 3.30 2.75 21.68
CA GLY A 471 2.22 1.78 21.43
C GLY A 471 2.76 0.37 21.18
N VAL A 472 3.82 0.26 20.37
CA VAL A 472 4.46 -1.02 20.03
C VAL A 472 5.01 -1.72 21.29
N VAL A 473 5.78 -1.01 22.12
CA VAL A 473 6.39 -1.63 23.31
C VAL A 473 5.36 -1.93 24.40
N THR A 474 4.29 -1.12 24.50
CA THR A 474 3.15 -1.45 25.37
C THR A 474 2.48 -2.73 24.91
N GLY A 475 2.23 -2.89 23.60
CA GLY A 475 1.65 -4.11 23.03
C GLY A 475 2.50 -5.35 23.33
N ILE A 476 3.82 -5.26 23.15
CA ILE A 476 4.75 -6.36 23.45
C ILE A 476 4.69 -6.75 24.92
N GLU A 477 4.71 -5.79 25.84
CA GLU A 477 4.65 -6.07 27.27
C GLU A 477 3.31 -6.70 27.68
N VAL A 478 2.19 -6.21 27.13
CA VAL A 478 0.87 -6.83 27.30
C VAL A 478 0.88 -8.28 26.82
N MET A 479 1.44 -8.54 25.63
CA MET A 479 1.52 -9.90 25.10
C MET A 479 2.42 -10.82 25.92
N ARG A 480 3.53 -10.34 26.47
CA ARG A 480 4.35 -11.12 27.42
C ARG A 480 3.54 -11.54 28.63
N ARG A 481 2.75 -10.63 29.21
CA ARG A 481 1.88 -10.93 30.35
C ARG A 481 0.77 -11.91 29.99
N LEU A 482 0.17 -11.79 28.80
CA LEU A 482 -0.87 -12.72 28.33
C LEU A 482 -0.31 -14.12 28.05
N LEU A 483 0.85 -14.22 27.40
CA LEU A 483 1.52 -15.50 27.12
C LEU A 483 1.91 -16.26 28.40
N ALA A 484 2.16 -15.53 29.50
CA ALA A 484 2.43 -16.13 30.81
C ALA A 484 1.16 -16.61 31.54
N ARG A 485 -0.04 -16.18 31.13
CA ARG A 485 -1.31 -16.58 31.76
C ARG A 485 -1.75 -17.97 31.31
N ARG A 486 -2.43 -18.69 32.20
CA ARG A 486 -3.08 -19.97 31.91
C ARG A 486 -4.60 -19.79 31.88
N GLY A 487 -5.25 -20.49 30.97
CA GLY A 487 -6.71 -20.56 30.93
C GLY A 487 -7.41 -19.35 30.33
N LEU A 488 -6.73 -18.58 29.48
CA LEU A 488 -7.35 -17.50 28.70
C LEU A 488 -8.60 -18.00 27.97
N ARG A 489 -9.68 -17.24 28.02
CA ARG A 489 -10.93 -17.54 27.32
C ARG A 489 -10.81 -17.18 25.85
N TYR A 490 -10.38 -15.96 25.55
CA TYR A 490 -10.23 -15.44 24.19
C TYR A 490 -8.81 -15.63 23.66
N THR A 491 -8.67 -15.68 22.34
CA THR A 491 -7.36 -15.64 21.67
C THR A 491 -6.95 -14.18 21.44
N TYR A 492 -5.79 -13.77 21.93
CA TYR A 492 -5.29 -12.41 21.77
C TYR A 492 -4.25 -12.35 20.66
N ARG A 493 -4.33 -11.31 19.84
CA ARG A 493 -3.39 -11.04 18.75
C ARG A 493 -2.82 -9.64 18.91
N LEU A 494 -1.51 -9.49 18.81
CA LEU A 494 -0.89 -8.18 18.64
C LEU A 494 -0.40 -8.08 17.20
N LEU A 495 -0.80 -7.03 16.50
CA LEU A 495 -0.28 -6.65 15.20
C LEU A 495 0.65 -5.44 15.35
N ILE A 496 1.87 -5.59 14.84
CA ILE A 496 2.86 -4.51 14.71
C ILE A 496 3.08 -4.31 13.21
N LEU A 497 2.70 -3.14 12.70
CA LEU A 497 2.55 -2.93 11.26
C LEU A 497 2.91 -1.52 10.81
N PRO A 498 3.06 -1.25 9.50
CA PRO A 498 3.04 0.10 8.99
C PRO A 498 1.62 0.65 9.02
N GLU A 499 1.48 1.86 9.54
CA GLU A 499 0.17 2.50 9.69
C GLU A 499 -0.62 2.42 8.38
N THR A 500 -1.92 2.10 8.51
CA THR A 500 -2.90 2.04 7.42
C THR A 500 -2.69 0.90 6.42
N VAL A 501 -1.60 0.94 5.66
CA VAL A 501 -1.35 -0.03 4.57
C VAL A 501 -1.03 -1.41 5.13
N GLY A 502 -0.39 -1.49 6.30
CA GLY A 502 -0.15 -2.75 7.00
C GLY A 502 -1.44 -3.40 7.50
N SER A 503 -2.34 -2.62 8.08
CA SER A 503 -3.68 -3.10 8.49
C SER A 503 -4.48 -3.58 7.28
N ALA A 504 -4.51 -2.79 6.20
CA ALA A 504 -5.18 -3.18 4.97
C ALA A 504 -4.60 -4.48 4.38
N ALA A 505 -3.27 -4.62 4.39
CA ALA A 505 -2.59 -5.83 3.92
C ALA A 505 -2.98 -7.06 4.75
N TRP A 506 -2.85 -6.98 6.07
CA TRP A 506 -3.19 -8.09 6.97
C TRP A 506 -4.67 -8.47 6.86
N LEU A 507 -5.59 -7.50 6.93
CA LEU A 507 -7.03 -7.72 6.83
C LEU A 507 -7.42 -8.38 5.49
N SER A 508 -6.83 -7.94 4.37
CA SER A 508 -7.12 -8.49 3.05
C SER A 508 -6.71 -9.97 2.87
N ARG A 509 -5.72 -10.44 3.66
CA ARG A 509 -5.25 -11.83 3.63
C ARG A 509 -5.81 -12.71 4.73
N HIS A 510 -6.51 -12.13 5.69
CA HIS A 510 -7.14 -12.86 6.79
C HIS A 510 -8.68 -12.73 6.86
N PRO A 511 -9.42 -12.76 5.73
CA PRO A 511 -10.88 -12.62 5.77
C PRO A 511 -11.56 -13.72 6.59
N HIS A 512 -10.93 -14.90 6.69
CA HIS A 512 -11.40 -16.03 7.48
C HIS A 512 -11.38 -15.78 8.99
N LEU A 513 -10.59 -14.83 9.50
CA LEU A 513 -10.55 -14.47 10.93
C LEU A 513 -11.62 -13.44 11.30
N MET A 514 -12.19 -12.72 10.32
CA MET A 514 -13.09 -11.60 10.60
C MET A 514 -14.33 -11.98 11.42
N PRO A 515 -14.99 -13.14 11.19
CA PRO A 515 -16.14 -13.56 12.00
C PRO A 515 -15.80 -13.78 13.48
N ASP A 516 -14.53 -14.08 13.78
CA ASP A 516 -14.04 -14.38 15.12
C ASP A 516 -13.31 -13.18 15.76
N LEU A 517 -13.25 -12.01 15.12
CA LEU A 517 -12.69 -10.79 15.72
C LEU A 517 -13.79 -10.00 16.43
N HIS A 518 -13.94 -10.25 17.74
CA HIS A 518 -15.04 -9.70 18.54
C HIS A 518 -14.75 -8.31 19.12
N GLY A 519 -13.51 -7.84 19.03
CA GLY A 519 -13.10 -6.52 19.50
C GLY A 519 -11.62 -6.26 19.26
N GLY A 520 -11.23 -5.01 19.45
CA GLY A 520 -9.82 -4.64 19.40
C GLY A 520 -9.51 -3.34 20.11
N LEU A 521 -8.21 -3.10 20.31
CA LEU A 521 -7.68 -1.87 20.87
C LEU A 521 -6.44 -1.46 20.06
N PHE A 522 -6.53 -0.32 19.38
CA PHE A 522 -5.37 0.36 18.85
C PHE A 522 -4.62 1.05 19.99
N LEU A 523 -3.29 0.96 19.99
CA LEU A 523 -2.40 1.44 21.04
C LEU A 523 -1.54 2.55 20.44
N GLU A 524 -1.70 3.79 20.89
CA GLU A 524 -1.09 4.95 20.23
C GLU A 524 -0.57 5.97 21.26
N MET A 525 0.70 6.38 21.18
CA MET A 525 1.27 7.47 22.01
C MET A 525 1.09 7.27 23.52
N LEU A 526 1.36 6.06 24.02
CA LEU A 526 1.07 5.61 25.38
C LEU A 526 2.14 5.99 26.43
N SER A 527 3.19 6.70 26.03
CA SER A 527 4.24 7.19 26.94
C SER A 527 4.03 8.63 27.43
N LEU A 528 3.05 9.36 26.89
CA LEU A 528 2.88 10.79 27.15
C LEU A 528 2.33 11.07 28.57
N PRO A 529 2.77 12.16 29.23
CA PRO A 529 2.35 12.52 30.58
C PRO A 529 0.97 13.23 30.65
N ASN A 530 0.02 12.84 29.80
CA ASN A 530 -1.34 13.38 29.76
C ASN A 530 -2.35 12.42 30.39
N ALA A 531 -3.60 12.85 30.58
CA ALA A 531 -4.68 11.92 30.92
C ALA A 531 -4.89 10.90 29.77
N PRO A 532 -5.21 9.62 30.07
CA PRO A 532 -5.61 8.65 29.05
C PRO A 532 -6.83 9.12 28.26
N ALA A 533 -6.84 8.83 26.97
CA ALA A 533 -7.90 9.16 26.03
C ALA A 533 -8.39 7.87 25.35
N LEU A 534 -9.70 7.58 25.43
CA LEU A 534 -10.32 6.43 24.78
C LEU A 534 -11.20 6.88 23.61
N GLN A 535 -10.86 6.44 22.40
CA GLN A 535 -11.74 6.59 21.25
C GLN A 535 -12.66 5.38 21.12
N MET A 536 -13.96 5.64 21.04
CA MET A 536 -14.98 4.63 20.84
C MET A 536 -14.92 4.04 19.41
N PRO A 537 -15.38 2.79 19.21
CA PRO A 537 -15.47 2.20 17.88
C PRO A 537 -16.63 2.85 17.11
N PHE A 538 -16.77 2.51 15.82
CA PHE A 538 -17.87 3.04 15.01
C PHE A 538 -19.25 2.64 15.57
N ASP A 539 -19.39 1.41 16.05
CA ASP A 539 -20.62 0.92 16.69
C ASP A 539 -20.41 0.75 18.20
N GLU A 540 -20.91 1.73 18.95
CA GLU A 540 -20.84 1.77 20.42
C GLU A 540 -21.80 0.77 21.09
N SER A 541 -22.71 0.15 20.34
CA SER A 541 -23.65 -0.85 20.86
C SER A 541 -23.04 -2.26 20.97
N THR A 542 -21.77 -2.44 20.60
CA THR A 542 -21.09 -3.74 20.67
C THR A 542 -20.71 -4.13 22.11
N PRO A 543 -20.61 -5.43 22.41
CA PRO A 543 -20.11 -5.91 23.70
C PRO A 543 -18.72 -5.35 24.07
N ALA A 544 -17.82 -5.29 23.09
CA ALA A 544 -16.47 -4.74 23.26
C ALA A 544 -16.52 -3.26 23.67
N ALA A 545 -17.33 -2.45 22.97
CA ALA A 545 -17.49 -1.03 23.28
C ALA A 545 -17.98 -0.80 24.71
N ARG A 546 -19.07 -1.47 25.12
CA ARG A 546 -19.62 -1.35 26.48
C ARG A 546 -18.63 -1.78 27.56
N CYS A 547 -18.05 -2.98 27.39
CA CYS A 547 -17.17 -3.58 28.38
C CYS A 547 -15.90 -2.73 28.59
N LEU A 548 -15.24 -2.35 27.49
CA LEU A 548 -13.98 -1.63 27.56
C LEU A 548 -14.15 -0.18 28.01
N LYS A 549 -15.24 0.48 27.62
CA LYS A 549 -15.57 1.83 28.13
C LYS A 549 -15.79 1.81 29.65
N ALA A 550 -16.58 0.86 30.16
CA ALA A 550 -16.81 0.73 31.60
C ALA A 550 -15.52 0.41 32.37
N ALA A 551 -14.66 -0.45 31.82
CA ALA A 551 -13.36 -0.75 32.41
C ALA A 551 -12.43 0.47 32.42
N PHE A 552 -12.40 1.23 31.34
CA PHE A 552 -11.64 2.47 31.22
C PHE A 552 -12.09 3.50 32.25
N GLU A 553 -13.39 3.79 32.33
CA GLU A 553 -13.95 4.76 33.29
C GLU A 553 -13.66 4.36 34.76
N LYS A 554 -13.66 3.06 35.07
CA LYS A 554 -13.29 2.55 36.40
C LYS A 554 -11.80 2.74 36.72
N HIS A 555 -10.93 2.50 35.75
CA HIS A 555 -9.49 2.38 35.98
C HIS A 555 -8.66 3.59 35.55
N ALA A 556 -9.26 4.55 34.87
CA ALA A 556 -8.71 5.84 34.49
C ALA A 556 -9.74 6.95 34.78
N PRO A 557 -10.03 7.25 36.06
CA PRO A 557 -11.07 8.23 36.43
C PRO A 557 -10.76 9.65 35.95
N ASP A 558 -9.49 10.00 35.77
CA ASP A 558 -9.06 11.29 35.19
C ASP A 558 -8.98 11.24 33.66
N GLY A 559 -9.21 10.08 33.05
CA GLY A 559 -9.23 9.86 31.61
C GLY A 559 -10.49 10.43 30.96
N TRP A 560 -10.46 10.57 29.64
CA TRP A 560 -11.58 11.05 28.85
C TRP A 560 -11.85 10.14 27.67
N SER A 561 -13.08 10.16 27.16
CA SER A 561 -13.45 9.39 25.97
C SER A 561 -14.19 10.26 24.96
N ALA A 562 -14.11 9.90 23.69
CA ALA A 562 -14.87 10.55 22.63
C ALA A 562 -15.31 9.56 21.55
N PRO A 563 -16.36 9.90 20.76
CA PRO A 563 -16.83 9.06 19.68
C PRO A 563 -15.75 8.77 18.62
N PHE A 564 -16.02 7.79 17.76
CA PHE A 564 -15.17 7.42 16.63
C PHE A 564 -14.71 8.65 15.83
N ARG A 565 -13.38 8.73 15.58
CA ARG A 565 -12.68 9.84 14.89
C ARG A 565 -12.74 11.20 15.58
N GLN A 566 -12.97 11.26 16.89
CA GLN A 566 -12.97 12.51 17.66
C GLN A 566 -11.81 12.67 18.66
N VAL A 567 -10.98 11.63 18.86
CA VAL A 567 -9.73 11.72 19.65
C VAL A 567 -8.57 12.00 18.69
N ILE A 568 -7.90 10.95 18.21
CA ILE A 568 -6.93 10.91 17.14
C ILE A 568 -7.27 9.68 16.28
N GLY A 569 -7.14 9.83 14.96
CA GLY A 569 -7.62 8.81 14.03
C GLY A 569 -6.44 8.10 13.38
N ASN A 570 -6.41 6.77 13.47
CA ASN A 570 -5.31 5.94 13.00
C ASN A 570 -5.88 4.58 12.52
N ASP A 571 -5.24 3.44 12.76
CA ASP A 571 -5.61 2.15 12.19
C ASP A 571 -6.93 1.56 12.67
N GLU A 572 -7.49 2.03 13.79
CA GLU A 572 -8.85 1.67 14.21
C GLU A 572 -9.86 1.97 13.09
N ARG A 573 -9.57 2.93 12.21
CA ARG A 573 -10.38 3.25 11.04
C ARG A 573 -10.46 2.11 10.01
N GLN A 574 -9.42 1.28 9.89
CA GLN A 574 -9.40 0.16 8.94
C GLN A 574 -10.30 -0.96 9.46
N PHE A 575 -10.15 -1.33 10.74
CA PHE A 575 -10.94 -2.38 11.38
C PHE A 575 -12.43 -2.03 11.49
N ASN A 576 -12.75 -0.78 11.85
CA ASN A 576 -14.13 -0.28 11.88
C ASN A 576 -14.71 0.00 10.48
N GLY A 577 -13.90 -0.11 9.44
CA GLY A 577 -14.23 0.23 8.06
C GLY A 577 -15.46 -0.52 7.53
N PRO A 578 -16.17 0.06 6.55
CA PRO A 578 -17.28 -0.62 5.87
C PRO A 578 -16.83 -1.98 5.31
N GLY A 579 -17.68 -3.00 5.48
CA GLY A 579 -17.39 -4.38 5.05
C GLY A 579 -16.63 -5.24 6.07
N LEU A 580 -15.98 -4.63 7.07
CA LEU A 580 -15.27 -5.35 8.14
C LEU A 580 -15.98 -5.25 9.49
N ARG A 581 -16.24 -4.02 9.96
CA ARG A 581 -16.99 -3.73 11.20
C ARG A 581 -16.49 -4.46 12.45
N VAL A 582 -15.17 -4.67 12.55
CA VAL A 582 -14.55 -5.13 13.80
C VAL A 582 -14.58 -3.96 14.79
N PRO A 583 -15.18 -4.09 15.99
CA PRO A 583 -15.29 -2.98 16.93
C PRO A 583 -13.95 -2.73 17.63
N MET A 584 -13.09 -1.98 16.96
CA MET A 584 -11.79 -1.57 17.47
C MET A 584 -11.87 -0.19 18.12
N LEU A 585 -11.52 -0.12 19.39
CA LEU A 585 -11.31 1.15 20.11
C LEU A 585 -9.88 1.64 19.87
N SER A 586 -9.57 2.87 20.24
CA SER A 586 -8.17 3.36 20.32
C SER A 586 -7.91 3.92 21.72
N LEU A 587 -6.78 3.53 22.33
CA LEU A 587 -6.30 4.08 23.58
C LEU A 587 -5.02 4.87 23.33
N SER A 588 -5.02 6.11 23.80
CA SER A 588 -3.86 6.98 23.72
C SER A 588 -3.69 7.87 24.95
N ARG A 589 -2.63 8.68 25.00
CA ARG A 589 -2.42 9.73 26.02
C ARG A 589 -2.26 11.10 25.36
N VAL A 590 -3.21 11.44 24.49
CA VAL A 590 -3.23 12.72 23.77
C VAL A 590 -4.07 13.77 24.49
N LEU A 591 -3.80 15.03 24.19
CA LEU A 591 -4.61 16.17 24.61
C LEU A 591 -5.94 16.18 23.82
N PRO A 592 -6.99 16.85 24.31
CA PRO A 592 -8.22 17.06 23.54
C PRO A 592 -8.02 18.00 22.34
N ARG A 593 -8.84 17.86 21.28
CA ARG A 593 -8.76 18.69 20.06
C ARG A 593 -8.87 20.20 20.28
N SER A 594 -9.48 20.61 21.38
CA SER A 594 -9.59 22.02 21.77
C SER A 594 -8.28 22.59 22.35
N HIS A 595 -7.30 21.75 22.68
CA HIS A 595 -6.02 22.19 23.23
C HIS A 595 -5.09 22.70 22.11
N PRO A 596 -4.35 23.81 22.32
CA PRO A 596 -3.45 24.38 21.29
C PRO A 596 -2.33 23.42 20.85
N ASP A 597 -1.96 22.49 21.73
CA ASP A 597 -0.96 21.46 21.49
C ASP A 597 -1.54 20.11 21.07
N TRP A 598 -2.78 20.05 20.57
CA TRP A 598 -3.31 18.78 20.07
C TRP A 598 -2.45 18.21 18.90
N PRO A 599 -2.13 16.90 18.88
CA PRO A 599 -2.43 15.89 19.90
C PRO A 599 -1.47 15.92 21.11
N TYR A 600 -0.22 16.30 20.90
CA TYR A 600 0.74 16.77 21.91
C TYR A 600 1.71 17.73 21.22
N ARG A 601 2.51 18.46 21.98
CA ARG A 601 3.30 19.59 21.46
C ARG A 601 4.29 19.14 20.38
N GLU A 602 5.04 18.07 20.63
CA GLU A 602 6.16 17.58 19.80
C GLU A 602 5.74 16.66 18.64
N TYR A 603 4.45 16.37 18.48
CA TYR A 603 3.91 15.44 17.49
C TYR A 603 4.42 15.69 16.06
N HIS A 604 4.75 14.61 15.34
CA HIS A 604 5.28 14.66 13.97
C HIS A 604 6.50 15.58 13.80
N SER A 605 7.44 15.51 14.74
CA SER A 605 8.63 16.36 14.69
C SER A 605 9.86 15.70 15.30
N SER A 606 11.04 16.28 15.03
CA SER A 606 12.32 15.85 15.62
C SER A 606 12.40 16.05 17.14
N LEU A 607 11.42 16.73 17.75
CA LEU A 607 11.36 16.88 19.20
C LEU A 607 10.63 15.70 19.87
N ASP A 608 9.96 14.83 19.12
CA ASP A 608 9.40 13.58 19.65
C ASP A 608 10.50 12.52 19.83
N ASP A 609 11.38 12.78 20.79
CA ASP A 609 12.52 11.93 21.08
C ASP A 609 12.33 11.12 22.38
N VAL A 610 13.35 10.32 22.71
CA VAL A 610 13.35 9.48 23.91
C VAL A 610 13.20 10.30 25.20
N ALA A 611 13.62 11.57 25.23
CA ALA A 611 13.55 12.40 26.44
C ALA A 611 12.11 12.74 26.84
N HIS A 612 11.16 12.69 25.90
CA HIS A 612 9.74 12.97 26.13
C HIS A 612 8.94 11.71 26.53
N VAL A 613 9.58 10.54 26.53
CA VAL A 613 8.97 9.28 26.97
C VAL A 613 8.89 9.23 28.49
N SER A 614 7.68 9.26 29.02
CA SER A 614 7.47 9.15 30.46
C SER A 614 7.27 7.69 30.89
N ARG A 615 8.32 7.08 31.46
CA ARG A 615 8.27 5.70 31.94
C ARG A 615 7.09 5.40 32.89
N PRO A 616 6.79 6.21 33.93
CA PRO A 616 5.63 5.94 34.79
C PRO A 616 4.31 5.90 34.05
N HIS A 617 4.14 6.74 33.02
CA HIS A 617 2.93 6.79 32.22
C HIS A 617 2.86 5.62 31.23
N LEU A 618 4.00 5.19 30.68
CA LEU A 618 4.09 3.98 29.87
C LEU A 618 3.71 2.73 30.68
N ASP A 619 4.25 2.58 31.89
CA ASP A 619 3.91 1.49 32.80
C ASP A 619 2.42 1.54 33.19
N ALA A 620 1.88 2.73 33.49
CA ALA A 620 0.47 2.92 33.78
C ALA A 620 -0.44 2.58 32.58
N SER A 621 0.00 2.83 31.35
CA SER A 621 -0.72 2.46 30.13
C SER A 621 -0.76 0.94 29.94
N VAL A 622 0.36 0.25 30.15
CA VAL A 622 0.40 -1.23 30.14
C VAL A 622 -0.61 -1.78 31.17
N ASP A 623 -0.60 -1.26 32.39
CA ASP A 623 -1.50 -1.70 33.45
C ASP A 623 -2.98 -1.41 33.12
N LEU A 624 -3.27 -0.27 32.50
CA LEU A 624 -4.62 0.08 32.07
C LEU A 624 -5.13 -0.87 30.99
N VAL A 625 -4.31 -1.18 29.97
CA VAL A 625 -4.64 -2.16 28.93
C VAL A 625 -4.90 -3.53 29.54
N MET A 626 -4.05 -3.98 30.47
CA MET A 626 -4.26 -5.26 31.18
C MET A 626 -5.57 -5.29 31.95
N LYS A 627 -5.93 -4.22 32.67
CA LYS A 627 -7.21 -4.12 33.39
C LYS A 627 -8.42 -4.15 32.44
N MET A 628 -8.33 -3.51 31.29
CA MET A 628 -9.36 -3.56 30.25
C MET A 628 -9.50 -4.98 29.68
N ILE A 629 -8.38 -5.69 29.49
CA ILE A 629 -8.39 -7.09 29.06
C ILE A 629 -8.96 -8.02 30.14
N ASP A 630 -8.68 -7.78 31.42
CA ASP A 630 -9.25 -8.54 32.54
C ASP A 630 -10.78 -8.40 32.60
N ALA A 631 -11.28 -7.19 32.35
CA ALA A 631 -12.71 -6.94 32.21
C ALA A 631 -13.30 -7.70 31.01
N TRP A 632 -12.60 -7.73 29.87
CA TRP A 632 -13.03 -8.46 28.69
C TRP A 632 -13.06 -9.98 28.90
N GLU A 633 -12.03 -10.58 29.51
CA GLU A 633 -12.00 -12.02 29.86
C GLU A 633 -13.18 -12.41 30.76
N SER A 634 -13.55 -11.52 31.66
CA SER A 634 -14.66 -11.71 32.61
C SER A 634 -16.03 -11.47 31.98
N ASN A 635 -16.11 -10.77 30.84
CA ASN A 635 -17.37 -10.40 30.19
C ASN A 635 -18.02 -11.57 29.45
N GLY A 636 -18.63 -12.48 30.22
CA GLY A 636 -19.40 -13.60 29.71
C GLY A 636 -20.89 -13.31 29.53
N ILE A 637 -21.58 -14.21 28.82
CA ILE A 637 -23.04 -14.30 28.83
C ILE A 637 -23.40 -15.34 29.89
N PRO A 638 -23.94 -14.95 31.05
CA PRO A 638 -24.36 -15.93 32.06
C PRO A 638 -25.56 -16.72 31.56
N LEU A 639 -25.47 -18.05 31.60
CA LEU A 639 -26.56 -18.94 31.18
C LEU A 639 -27.34 -19.42 32.41
N PRO A 640 -28.66 -19.20 32.48
CA PRO A 640 -29.46 -19.66 33.61
C PRO A 640 -29.61 -21.18 33.59
N LYS A 641 -29.43 -21.81 34.76
CA LYS A 641 -29.79 -23.21 35.02
C LYS A 641 -31.09 -23.34 35.84
N PHE A 642 -31.78 -22.22 36.06
CA PHE A 642 -33.04 -22.14 36.77
C PHE A 642 -34.17 -21.66 35.84
N ARG A 643 -35.42 -21.78 36.28
CA ARG A 643 -36.61 -21.24 35.63
C ARG A 643 -37.42 -20.45 36.64
N GLY A 644 -37.81 -19.22 36.28
CA GLY A 644 -38.45 -18.28 37.21
C GLY A 644 -37.45 -17.68 38.21
N GLU A 645 -37.94 -17.09 39.30
CA GLU A 645 -37.08 -16.52 40.34
C GLU A 645 -36.42 -17.62 41.20
N VAL A 646 -35.16 -17.42 41.60
CA VAL A 646 -34.46 -18.37 42.50
C VAL A 646 -35.01 -18.26 43.91
N PHE A 647 -35.48 -19.38 44.47
CA PHE A 647 -35.83 -19.46 45.89
C PHE A 647 -34.57 -19.44 46.77
N CYS A 648 -34.05 -18.23 47.05
CA CYS A 648 -32.76 -18.00 47.71
C CYS A 648 -32.58 -18.78 49.02
N SER A 649 -33.62 -18.85 49.86
CA SER A 649 -33.57 -19.57 51.15
C SER A 649 -33.29 -21.06 50.99
N ARG A 650 -33.74 -21.70 49.90
CA ARG A 650 -33.45 -23.12 49.62
C ARG A 650 -31.96 -23.38 49.39
N TYR A 651 -31.26 -22.39 48.85
CA TYR A 651 -29.84 -22.48 48.54
C TYR A 651 -28.95 -21.87 49.64
N GLY A 652 -29.53 -21.38 50.74
CA GLY A 652 -28.78 -20.71 51.80
C GLY A 652 -28.22 -19.35 51.37
N ILE A 653 -28.75 -18.77 50.30
CA ILE A 653 -28.37 -17.43 49.84
C ILE A 653 -29.04 -16.41 50.75
N HIS A 654 -28.25 -15.74 51.58
CA HIS A 654 -28.68 -14.64 52.44
C HIS A 654 -27.80 -13.41 52.18
N ILE A 655 -28.40 -12.33 51.69
CA ILE A 655 -27.73 -11.07 51.41
C ILE A 655 -28.18 -10.08 52.47
N ASP A 656 -27.30 -9.78 53.41
CA ASP A 656 -27.58 -8.85 54.50
C ASP A 656 -27.64 -7.41 53.93
N PRO A 657 -28.79 -6.71 54.02
CA PRO A 657 -28.96 -5.38 53.46
C PRO A 657 -28.11 -4.30 54.16
N THR A 658 -27.65 -4.54 55.39
CA THR A 658 -26.81 -3.62 56.16
C THR A 658 -25.33 -3.85 55.89
N ALA A 659 -24.91 -5.12 55.80
CA ALA A 659 -23.52 -5.47 55.52
C ALA A 659 -23.16 -5.42 54.03
N GLN A 660 -24.14 -5.68 53.13
CA GLN A 660 -23.96 -5.75 51.68
C GLN A 660 -25.04 -4.94 50.92
N PRO A 661 -25.13 -3.61 51.15
CA PRO A 661 -26.23 -2.79 50.65
C PRO A 661 -26.30 -2.71 49.11
N GLU A 662 -25.16 -2.66 48.42
CA GLU A 662 -25.11 -2.64 46.95
C GLU A 662 -25.57 -3.97 46.34
N LEU A 663 -25.02 -5.10 46.81
CA LEU A 663 -25.42 -6.43 46.35
C LEU A 663 -26.91 -6.68 46.61
N HIS A 664 -27.41 -6.35 47.81
CA HIS A 664 -28.84 -6.47 48.13
C HIS A 664 -29.73 -5.65 47.18
N ARG A 665 -29.30 -4.43 46.83
CA ARG A 665 -30.07 -3.53 45.96
C ARG A 665 -30.21 -4.08 44.53
N HIS A 666 -29.16 -4.71 44.00
CA HIS A 666 -29.11 -5.11 42.60
C HIS A 666 -29.32 -6.60 42.34
N PHE A 667 -29.20 -7.48 43.34
CA PHE A 667 -29.18 -8.94 43.13
C PHE A 667 -30.38 -9.48 42.33
N PHE A 668 -31.61 -9.11 42.72
CA PHE A 668 -32.81 -9.61 42.04
C PHE A 668 -32.97 -9.02 40.64
N SER A 669 -32.71 -7.71 40.46
CA SER A 669 -32.79 -7.10 39.14
C SER A 669 -31.73 -7.65 38.18
N ILE A 670 -30.53 -7.96 38.67
CA ILE A 670 -29.49 -8.68 37.92
C ILE A 670 -29.98 -10.07 37.55
N MET A 671 -30.54 -10.83 38.49
CA MET A 671 -31.06 -12.17 38.26
C MET A 671 -32.15 -12.19 37.17
N ASP A 672 -33.03 -11.19 37.15
CA ASP A 672 -34.07 -11.03 36.12
C ASP A 672 -33.50 -10.84 34.70
N GLN A 673 -32.25 -10.35 34.58
CA GLN A 673 -31.58 -10.18 33.29
C GLN A 673 -30.79 -11.42 32.83
N ILE A 674 -30.67 -12.47 33.66
CA ILE A 674 -29.93 -13.71 33.33
C ILE A 674 -30.82 -14.60 32.46
N ASP A 675 -30.97 -14.24 31.18
CA ASP A 675 -31.76 -14.95 30.19
C ASP A 675 -30.90 -15.68 29.13
N GLY A 676 -29.58 -15.63 29.28
CA GLY A 676 -28.62 -16.20 28.36
C GLY A 676 -28.44 -15.41 27.05
N ARG A 677 -28.92 -14.15 26.99
CA ARG A 677 -28.81 -13.30 25.79
C ARG A 677 -27.88 -12.11 25.96
N GLN A 678 -27.63 -11.69 27.20
CA GLN A 678 -26.91 -10.46 27.51
C GLN A 678 -25.58 -10.76 28.18
N ASP A 679 -24.55 -10.01 27.80
CA ASP A 679 -23.26 -10.05 28.48
C ASP A 679 -23.30 -9.31 29.83
N VAL A 680 -22.33 -9.57 30.70
CA VAL A 680 -22.18 -8.94 32.03
C VAL A 680 -22.23 -7.42 31.94
N ALA A 681 -21.56 -6.80 30.96
CA ALA A 681 -21.56 -5.36 30.78
C ALA A 681 -22.95 -4.81 30.41
N ALA A 682 -23.73 -5.52 29.59
CA ALA A 682 -25.10 -5.16 29.25
C ALA A 682 -26.04 -5.29 30.46
N ILE A 683 -25.89 -6.35 31.26
CA ILE A 683 -26.64 -6.54 32.50
C ILE A 683 -26.35 -5.41 33.49
N ALA A 684 -25.07 -5.07 33.69
CA ALA A 684 -24.65 -3.96 34.55
C ALA A 684 -25.30 -2.64 34.14
N ALA A 685 -25.26 -2.31 32.84
CA ALA A 685 -25.87 -1.10 32.30
C ALA A 685 -27.39 -1.06 32.50
N ARG A 686 -28.11 -2.17 32.25
CA ARG A 686 -29.58 -2.22 32.41
C ARG A 686 -30.04 -2.14 33.87
N CYS A 687 -29.26 -2.73 34.77
CA CYS A 687 -29.57 -2.73 36.21
C CYS A 687 -29.07 -1.48 36.94
N ASN A 688 -28.41 -0.55 36.23
CA ASN A 688 -27.70 0.58 36.83
C ASN A 688 -26.77 0.12 37.97
N ALA A 689 -26.07 -0.99 37.75
CA ALA A 689 -25.19 -1.65 38.70
C ALA A 689 -23.74 -1.61 38.21
N SER A 690 -22.78 -1.77 39.11
CA SER A 690 -21.38 -1.99 38.71
C SER A 690 -21.19 -3.41 38.15
N ALA A 691 -20.22 -3.60 37.24
CA ALA A 691 -19.87 -4.93 36.75
C ALA A 691 -19.43 -5.87 37.89
N GLU A 692 -18.87 -5.32 38.97
CA GLU A 692 -18.49 -6.05 40.18
C GLU A 692 -19.72 -6.55 40.94
N SER A 693 -20.77 -5.73 41.07
CA SER A 693 -22.05 -6.16 41.65
C SER A 693 -22.72 -7.27 40.83
N VAL A 694 -22.59 -7.21 39.50
CA VAL A 694 -23.03 -8.30 38.61
C VAL A 694 -22.21 -9.57 38.86
N GLU A 695 -20.87 -9.49 38.86
CA GLU A 695 -20.03 -10.66 39.10
C GLU A 695 -20.18 -11.25 40.51
N GLU A 696 -20.39 -10.43 41.54
CA GLU A 696 -20.71 -10.91 42.89
C GLU A 696 -22.03 -11.68 42.92
N SER A 697 -23.06 -11.16 42.24
CA SER A 697 -24.36 -11.82 42.08
C SER A 697 -24.20 -13.15 41.33
N LEU A 698 -23.47 -13.14 40.22
CA LEU A 698 -23.18 -14.35 39.44
C LEU A 698 -22.34 -15.35 40.21
N ALA A 699 -21.35 -14.93 40.99
CA ALA A 699 -20.53 -15.80 41.83
C ALA A 699 -21.35 -16.46 42.94
N LEU A 700 -22.32 -15.75 43.51
CA LEU A 700 -23.26 -16.32 44.47
C LEU A 700 -24.14 -17.39 43.81
N LEU A 701 -24.67 -17.12 42.62
CA LEU A 701 -25.48 -18.08 41.87
C LEU A 701 -24.65 -19.30 41.38
N ARG A 702 -23.44 -19.07 40.85
CA ARG A 702 -22.52 -20.13 40.38
C ARG A 702 -22.11 -21.08 41.49
N ARG A 703 -21.92 -20.60 42.73
CA ARG A 703 -21.62 -21.43 43.92
C ARG A 703 -22.68 -22.51 44.18
N HIS A 704 -23.91 -22.29 43.71
CA HIS A 704 -25.03 -23.22 43.85
C HIS A 704 -25.44 -23.88 42.54
N ASP A 705 -24.58 -23.84 41.51
CA ASP A 705 -24.83 -24.37 40.16
C ASP A 705 -26.10 -23.80 39.49
N LEU A 706 -26.46 -22.55 39.80
CA LEU A 706 -27.64 -21.89 39.25
C LEU A 706 -27.35 -21.15 37.94
N VAL A 707 -26.09 -20.83 37.67
CA VAL A 707 -25.64 -20.15 36.46
C VAL A 707 -24.32 -20.79 36.01
N CYS A 708 -24.09 -20.90 34.70
CA CYS A 708 -22.76 -21.17 34.16
C CYS A 708 -22.22 -19.99 33.35
#